data_AF-A0A426ZWZ1-F1
#
_entry.id   AF-A0A426ZWZ1-F1
#
_cell.length_a   1.000
_cell.length_b   1.000
_cell.length_c   1.000
_cell.angle_alpha   90.00
_cell.angle_beta   90.00
_cell.angle_gamma   90.00
#
_symmetry.space_group_name_H-M   'P 1'
#
loop_
_entity.id
_entity.type
_entity.pdbx_description
1 polymer ?
#
loop_
_entity_poly.entity_id
_entity_poly.type
_entity_poly.pdbx_seq_one_letter_code
_entity_poly.pdbx_strand_id
1 'polypeptide(L)'
;MPESSFSLSEACLLTSSMEMMLMDYLYVVIFSLLFAWIFLDFVGSRKSSAEAGEVGKGLVQREFRVMAEMTVACNILISILHLGFCVHGVWRRGSISLRLVLLTVAWVLVTLYAAYCKHRKAGVCFGWPLVLVSWWVFSGLHNLVSISVFVFNLRSRSKTSLPDDLFPAPNVVQFTSFPLTVFLCFAALSVSSSQKANPELRRSLLSEEHDGAGGDGFTVAGYWSRLTFRWLNPVFEKGRAERRLELSHLPGVPPSETAASSFSLLQESSPGGQHPWSTAIPVVIVRAVWRPLALNAVFAEHCAGLNTVSSYIGPLLITNFVGFIAGEDSSDGPYYGYTLAALFFLAKTVESLTQRQWYFGARQIGVRVRAALMAAVYNRSLAIKHAGAACTGKMVNFLDVDVEKTGDFFWYIHGVWLLPVQVSLALLILYRNLGAAASVSALAATILVMASNTPLANRQQRLHSKIMEAKDGRMKATAETLKCMRVLKLHAWETAYLNKLLERRDVERRRLRRYLYTCSAIAFLFWASPTLVSVVAFGVCILSKAPLTAGTALSALATFRILQEPIYNLPELVNMMIQAKVSIDRIQDFIKEEEEQKKPSNQIETSDMRGVEIEPGEYAWEADDSSMSRTPTLKIDKKIQIMRGEKVAVCGAVGSGKSSLLCSIIGEIPWISGGRVGVSGSRAYVPQSAWIQTGTVQENVLFGKEMDRRWYREVMEACALDRDVGIWPDGDLTLVGERGINLSGGQKQRIQLARAIYNNADIYLLDDPFSAVDAHTRRHLFKV
;
A
#
# COMPACT_ATOMS: atom_id res chain seq x y z
N MET A 1 29.69 -78.41 -33.73
CA MET A 1 29.23 -77.04 -33.41
C MET A 1 28.09 -76.68 -34.35
N PRO A 2 26.92 -76.34 -33.81
CA PRO A 2 26.25 -75.10 -34.20
C PRO A 2 25.94 -74.23 -32.97
N GLU A 3 26.14 -72.92 -33.11
CA GLU A 3 25.92 -71.90 -32.07
C GLU A 3 24.45 -71.46 -32.02
N SER A 4 23.95 -71.35 -30.80
CA SER A 4 22.60 -70.93 -30.42
C SER A 4 22.47 -69.40 -30.40
N SER A 5 21.56 -68.86 -31.20
CA SER A 5 21.09 -67.48 -31.11
C SER A 5 20.19 -67.30 -29.87
N PHE A 6 20.77 -66.85 -28.76
CA PHE A 6 20.02 -66.32 -27.62
C PHE A 6 19.58 -64.89 -27.93
N SER A 7 18.27 -64.62 -27.87
CA SER A 7 17.66 -63.39 -28.36
C SER A 7 17.81 -62.21 -27.37
N LEU A 8 18.16 -61.02 -27.89
CA LEU A 8 18.17 -59.74 -27.14
C LEU A 8 16.83 -59.37 -26.49
N SER A 9 15.73 -60.05 -26.85
CA SER A 9 14.39 -59.82 -26.31
C SER A 9 14.24 -60.28 -24.87
N GLU A 10 14.91 -61.37 -24.46
CA GLU A 10 14.79 -61.90 -23.10
C GLU A 10 15.58 -61.07 -22.08
N ALA A 11 16.73 -60.51 -22.49
CA ALA A 11 17.52 -59.63 -21.64
C ALA A 11 16.79 -58.30 -21.32
N CYS A 12 16.06 -57.74 -22.30
CA CYS A 12 15.29 -56.50 -22.13
C CYS A 12 14.04 -56.69 -21.24
N LEU A 13 13.38 -57.85 -21.37
CA LEU A 13 12.27 -58.25 -20.49
C LEU A 13 12.73 -58.50 -19.04
N LEU A 14 13.91 -59.10 -18.86
CA LEU A 14 14.51 -59.30 -17.53
C LEU A 14 14.87 -57.97 -16.85
N THR A 15 15.44 -56.99 -17.56
CA THR A 15 15.75 -55.67 -17.01
C THR A 15 14.51 -54.86 -16.64
N SER A 16 13.47 -54.83 -17.49
CA SER A 16 12.19 -54.16 -17.19
C SER A 16 11.46 -54.79 -15.98
N SER A 17 11.51 -56.13 -15.86
CA SER A 17 10.96 -56.84 -14.70
C SER A 17 11.71 -56.57 -13.39
N MET A 18 13.04 -56.37 -13.46
CA MET A 18 13.87 -56.04 -12.30
C MET A 18 13.62 -54.61 -11.79
N GLU A 19 13.42 -53.65 -12.69
CA GLU A 19 13.15 -52.24 -12.35
C GLU A 19 11.75 -52.06 -11.75
N MET A 20 10.73 -52.75 -12.26
CA MET A 20 9.39 -52.81 -11.64
C MET A 20 9.43 -53.38 -10.22
N MET A 21 10.23 -54.43 -9.99
CA MET A 21 10.42 -54.99 -8.64
C MET A 21 11.06 -53.98 -7.69
N LEU A 22 12.05 -53.21 -8.13
CA LEU A 22 12.79 -52.27 -7.27
C LEU A 22 11.88 -51.19 -6.66
N MET A 23 10.96 -50.65 -7.45
CA MET A 23 9.99 -49.65 -6.98
C MET A 23 8.98 -50.27 -6.01
N ASP A 24 8.47 -51.48 -6.30
CA ASP A 24 7.56 -52.16 -5.38
C ASP A 24 8.25 -52.51 -4.05
N TYR A 25 9.53 -52.88 -4.06
CA TYR A 25 10.35 -53.04 -2.85
C TYR A 25 10.50 -51.73 -2.07
N LEU A 26 10.73 -50.61 -2.73
CA LEU A 26 10.82 -49.30 -2.08
C LEU A 26 9.51 -48.94 -1.35
N TYR A 27 8.35 -49.20 -1.97
CA TYR A 27 7.05 -48.98 -1.33
C TYR A 27 6.82 -49.90 -0.13
N VAL A 28 7.24 -51.17 -0.21
CA VAL A 28 7.18 -52.10 0.92
C VAL A 28 8.05 -51.61 2.09
N VAL A 29 9.26 -51.10 1.82
CA VAL A 29 10.16 -50.55 2.84
C VAL A 29 9.56 -49.31 3.49
N ILE A 30 9.05 -48.37 2.71
CA ILE A 30 8.45 -47.13 3.22
C ILE A 30 7.18 -47.42 4.02
N PHE A 31 6.34 -48.34 3.55
CA PHE A 31 5.16 -48.79 4.27
C PHE A 31 5.53 -49.45 5.61
N SER A 32 6.54 -50.32 5.61
CA SER A 32 7.01 -51.00 6.83
C SER A 32 7.60 -50.02 7.85
N LEU A 33 8.35 -49.02 7.39
CA LEU A 33 8.86 -47.94 8.24
C LEU A 33 7.72 -47.11 8.84
N LEU A 34 6.75 -46.69 8.03
CA LEU A 34 5.58 -45.92 8.50
C LEU A 34 4.77 -46.71 9.52
N PHE A 35 4.52 -48.00 9.26
CA PHE A 35 3.80 -48.89 10.18
C PHE A 35 4.56 -49.08 11.50
N ALA A 36 5.87 -49.38 11.43
CA ALA A 36 6.71 -49.55 12.62
C ALA A 36 6.76 -48.27 13.47
N TRP A 37 6.81 -47.10 12.84
CA TRP A 37 6.89 -45.82 13.55
C TRP A 37 5.56 -45.43 14.22
N ILE A 38 4.43 -45.64 13.52
CA ILE A 38 3.09 -45.46 14.11
C ILE A 38 2.89 -46.44 15.28
N PHE A 39 3.35 -47.69 15.13
CA PHE A 39 3.26 -48.70 16.18
C PHE A 39 4.13 -48.35 17.41
N LEU A 40 5.37 -47.89 17.19
CA LEU A 40 6.27 -47.45 18.26
C LEU A 40 5.72 -46.25 19.03
N ASP A 41 5.11 -45.27 18.34
CA ASP A 41 4.49 -44.12 18.99
C ASP A 41 3.25 -44.52 19.81
N PHE A 42 2.45 -45.46 19.29
CA PHE A 42 1.28 -46.01 19.98
C PHE A 42 1.67 -46.78 21.26
N VAL A 43 2.77 -47.57 21.21
CA VAL A 43 3.29 -48.33 22.36
C VAL A 43 3.99 -47.41 23.38
N GLY A 44 4.82 -46.46 22.92
CA GLY A 44 5.51 -45.50 23.78
C GLY A 44 4.56 -44.57 24.54
N SER A 45 3.40 -44.29 23.94
CA SER A 45 2.36 -43.41 24.49
C SER A 45 1.60 -43.93 25.69
N ARG A 46 1.57 -45.25 25.92
CA ARG A 46 0.92 -45.82 27.12
C ARG A 46 1.64 -45.44 28.42
N LYS A 47 2.91 -45.00 28.35
CA LYS A 47 3.69 -44.60 29.53
C LYS A 47 3.53 -43.13 29.96
N SER A 48 2.99 -42.26 29.11
CA SER A 48 3.00 -40.78 29.34
C SER A 48 1.64 -40.19 29.71
N SER A 49 0.61 -41.00 29.96
CA SER A 49 -0.77 -40.52 30.12
C SER A 49 -1.15 -40.06 31.56
N ALA A 50 -0.19 -39.92 32.47
CA ALA A 50 -0.48 -39.64 33.90
C ALA A 50 -0.38 -38.15 34.30
N GLU A 51 0.16 -37.26 33.46
CA GLU A 51 0.43 -35.88 33.86
C GLU A 51 0.12 -34.88 32.74
N ALA A 52 -1.11 -34.37 32.67
CA ALA A 52 -1.41 -33.11 32.01
C ALA A 52 -2.76 -32.57 32.51
N GLY A 53 -2.69 -31.67 33.50
CA GLY A 53 -3.83 -30.94 34.04
C GLY A 53 -4.38 -29.88 33.09
N GLU A 54 -5.65 -29.54 33.30
CA GLU A 54 -6.43 -28.57 32.53
C GLU A 54 -5.86 -27.14 32.62
N VAL A 55 -5.60 -26.50 31.48
CA VAL A 55 -5.35 -25.04 31.39
C VAL A 55 -6.08 -24.44 30.19
N GLY A 56 -6.97 -23.48 30.48
CA GLY A 56 -7.26 -22.25 29.72
C GLY A 56 -7.75 -22.35 28.27
N LYS A 57 -9.07 -22.29 28.06
CA LYS A 57 -9.72 -22.13 26.74
C LYS A 57 -9.73 -20.64 26.32
N GLY A 58 -9.05 -20.31 25.24
CA GLY A 58 -9.01 -18.95 24.67
C GLY A 58 -9.06 -18.93 23.13
N LEU A 59 -9.55 -17.84 22.56
CA LEU A 59 -10.00 -17.62 21.17
C LEU A 59 -9.09 -18.12 20.03
N VAL A 60 -7.78 -18.26 20.28
CA VAL A 60 -6.79 -18.84 19.34
C VAL A 60 -7.12 -20.31 19.00
N GLN A 61 -7.86 -21.00 19.86
CA GLN A 61 -8.19 -22.42 19.73
C GLN A 61 -9.18 -22.72 18.58
N ARG A 62 -9.96 -21.73 18.11
CA ARG A 62 -10.97 -21.94 17.05
C ARG A 62 -10.35 -22.08 15.66
N GLU A 63 -9.35 -21.27 15.32
CA GLU A 63 -8.70 -21.34 14.00
C GLU A 63 -7.88 -22.64 13.83
N PHE A 64 -7.14 -23.03 14.88
CA PHE A 64 -6.43 -24.31 14.89
C PHE A 64 -7.37 -25.52 14.85
N ARG A 65 -8.54 -25.45 15.52
CA ARG A 65 -9.54 -26.52 15.47
C ARG A 65 -10.13 -26.69 14.06
N VAL A 66 -10.48 -25.60 13.39
CA VAL A 66 -11.00 -25.64 12.01
C VAL A 66 -9.92 -26.14 11.05
N MET A 67 -8.67 -25.68 11.18
CA MET A 67 -7.58 -26.15 10.32
C MET A 67 -7.30 -27.64 10.54
N ALA A 68 -7.28 -28.12 11.79
CA ALA A 68 -7.11 -29.54 12.08
C ALA A 68 -8.30 -30.40 11.61
N GLU A 69 -9.53 -29.89 11.68
CA GLU A 69 -10.71 -30.52 11.09
C GLU A 69 -10.58 -30.67 9.57
N MET A 70 -10.14 -29.61 8.89
CA MET A 70 -9.86 -29.65 7.45
C MET A 70 -8.73 -30.64 7.11
N THR A 71 -7.65 -30.67 7.89
CA THR A 71 -6.54 -31.62 7.68
C THR A 71 -7.03 -33.07 7.77
N VAL A 72 -7.85 -33.42 8.77
CA VAL A 72 -8.41 -34.77 8.90
C VAL A 72 -9.41 -35.07 7.78
N ALA A 73 -10.27 -34.11 7.42
CA ALA A 73 -11.21 -34.27 6.31
C ALA A 73 -10.49 -34.52 4.97
N CYS A 74 -9.39 -33.82 4.69
CA CYS A 74 -8.56 -34.06 3.52
C CYS A 74 -7.94 -35.47 3.53
N ASN A 75 -7.45 -35.96 4.67
CA ASN A 75 -6.92 -37.33 4.79
C ASN A 75 -8.00 -38.39 4.53
N ILE A 76 -9.21 -38.19 5.07
CA ILE A 76 -10.37 -39.06 4.81
C ILE A 76 -10.71 -39.09 3.32
N LEU A 77 -10.78 -37.92 2.68
CA LEU A 77 -11.10 -37.82 1.26
C LEU A 77 -10.07 -38.52 0.38
N ILE A 78 -8.77 -38.33 0.65
CA ILE A 78 -7.69 -39.02 -0.07
C ILE A 78 -7.79 -40.56 0.12
N SER A 79 -8.08 -41.00 1.34
CA SER A 79 -8.26 -42.44 1.64
C SER A 79 -9.44 -43.05 0.89
N ILE A 80 -10.57 -42.34 0.82
CA ILE A 80 -11.75 -42.77 0.06
C ILE A 80 -11.44 -42.86 -1.44
N LEU A 81 -10.71 -41.89 -2.00
CA LEU A 81 -10.30 -41.90 -3.41
C LEU A 81 -9.41 -43.10 -3.73
N HIS A 82 -8.41 -43.39 -2.87
CA HIS A 82 -7.56 -44.57 -3.03
C HIS A 82 -8.34 -45.88 -2.89
N LEU A 83 -9.20 -45.99 -1.87
CA LEU A 83 -10.02 -47.18 -1.63
C LEU A 83 -10.99 -47.45 -2.79
N GLY A 84 -11.70 -46.42 -3.26
CA GLY A 84 -12.64 -46.52 -4.37
C GLY A 84 -11.95 -46.94 -5.67
N PHE A 85 -10.74 -46.44 -5.93
CA PHE A 85 -9.97 -46.85 -7.10
C PHE A 85 -9.45 -48.29 -6.99
N CYS A 86 -9.06 -48.73 -5.78
CA CYS A 86 -8.68 -50.12 -5.54
C CYS A 86 -9.86 -51.09 -5.79
N VAL A 87 -11.05 -50.76 -5.28
CA VAL A 87 -12.28 -51.55 -5.49
C VAL A 87 -12.69 -51.56 -6.97
N HIS A 88 -12.58 -50.43 -7.67
CA HIS A 88 -12.83 -50.37 -9.10
C HIS A 88 -11.85 -51.24 -9.90
N GLY A 89 -10.57 -51.26 -9.50
CA GLY A 89 -9.54 -52.12 -10.09
C GLY A 89 -9.87 -53.60 -9.97
N VAL A 90 -10.29 -54.05 -8.78
CA VAL A 90 -10.75 -55.44 -8.54
C VAL A 90 -11.93 -55.78 -9.42
N TRP A 91 -12.95 -54.92 -9.40
CA TRP A 91 -14.23 -55.18 -10.07
C TRP A 91 -14.09 -55.28 -11.59
N ARG A 92 -13.22 -54.45 -12.20
CA ARG A 92 -13.15 -54.32 -13.66
C ARG A 92 -11.99 -55.08 -14.31
N ARG A 93 -10.87 -55.29 -13.61
CA ARG A 93 -9.64 -55.86 -14.20
C ARG A 93 -9.23 -57.22 -13.65
N GLY A 94 -9.83 -57.71 -12.56
CA GLY A 94 -9.54 -59.04 -11.99
C GLY A 94 -8.13 -59.24 -11.40
N SER A 95 -7.21 -58.28 -11.57
CA SER A 95 -5.90 -58.24 -10.94
C SER A 95 -5.58 -56.82 -10.42
N ILE A 96 -4.90 -56.74 -9.27
CA ILE A 96 -4.45 -55.49 -8.65
C ILE A 96 -2.94 -55.54 -8.47
N SER A 97 -2.24 -54.44 -8.67
CA SER A 97 -0.85 -54.31 -8.28
C SER A 97 -0.71 -54.22 -6.76
N LEU A 98 0.28 -54.94 -6.21
CA LEU A 98 0.61 -54.92 -4.77
C LEU A 98 0.85 -53.49 -4.26
N ARG A 99 1.50 -52.65 -5.07
CA ARG A 99 1.74 -51.24 -4.79
C ARG A 99 0.46 -50.44 -4.50
N LEU A 100 -0.60 -50.67 -5.27
CA LEU A 100 -1.86 -49.94 -5.09
C LEU A 100 -2.53 -50.33 -3.76
N VAL A 101 -2.45 -51.60 -3.39
CA VAL A 101 -2.95 -52.13 -2.11
C VAL A 101 -2.16 -51.58 -0.93
N LEU A 102 -0.83 -51.50 -1.03
CA LEU A 102 0.01 -50.93 0.04
C LEU A 102 -0.28 -49.44 0.24
N LEU A 103 -0.49 -48.68 -0.85
CA LEU A 103 -0.79 -47.25 -0.79
C LEU A 103 -2.17 -46.97 -0.18
N THR A 104 -3.18 -47.80 -0.50
CA THR A 104 -4.52 -47.65 0.08
C THR A 104 -4.51 -47.93 1.58
N VAL A 105 -3.83 -48.99 2.01
CA VAL A 105 -3.67 -49.34 3.43
C VAL A 105 -2.88 -48.26 4.17
N ALA A 106 -1.82 -47.70 3.55
CA ALA A 106 -1.05 -46.61 4.14
C ALA A 106 -1.89 -45.37 4.41
N TRP A 107 -2.72 -44.93 3.45
CA TRP A 107 -3.59 -43.77 3.61
C TRP A 107 -4.68 -43.99 4.67
N VAL A 108 -5.24 -45.19 4.76
CA VAL A 108 -6.18 -45.56 5.83
C VAL A 108 -5.50 -45.48 7.20
N LEU A 109 -4.28 -46.02 7.34
CA LEU A 109 -3.49 -45.96 8.58
C LEU A 109 -3.15 -44.52 8.98
N VAL A 110 -2.69 -43.71 8.03
CA VAL A 110 -2.38 -42.28 8.22
C VAL A 110 -3.62 -41.49 8.65
N THR A 111 -4.78 -41.81 8.09
CA THR A 111 -6.05 -41.16 8.45
C THR A 111 -6.50 -41.53 9.85
N LEU A 112 -6.43 -42.82 10.21
CA LEU A 112 -6.74 -43.29 11.56
C LEU A 112 -5.78 -42.66 12.59
N TYR A 113 -4.50 -42.56 12.25
CA TYR A 113 -3.49 -41.97 13.12
C TYR A 113 -3.65 -40.44 13.25
N ALA A 114 -4.00 -39.73 12.17
CA ALA A 114 -4.32 -38.30 12.21
C ALA A 114 -5.58 -38.02 13.06
N ALA A 115 -6.62 -38.85 12.92
CA ALA A 115 -7.82 -38.76 13.76
C ALA A 115 -7.52 -39.05 15.24
N TYR A 116 -6.68 -40.05 15.52
CA TYR A 116 -6.18 -40.36 16.86
C TYR A 116 -5.40 -39.18 17.47
N CYS A 117 -4.47 -38.59 16.72
CA CYS A 117 -3.70 -37.42 17.15
C CYS A 117 -4.60 -36.22 17.46
N LYS A 118 -5.62 -35.98 16.64
CA LYS A 118 -6.63 -34.93 16.87
C LYS A 118 -7.39 -35.15 18.18
N HIS A 119 -7.84 -36.38 18.44
CA HIS A 119 -8.64 -36.69 19.63
C HIS A 119 -7.80 -36.64 20.92
N ARG A 120 -6.55 -37.09 20.86
CA ARG A 120 -5.66 -37.14 22.03
C ARG A 120 -5.05 -35.80 22.40
N LYS A 121 -4.74 -34.94 21.43
CA LYS A 121 -4.13 -33.61 21.67
C LYS A 121 -5.15 -32.49 21.88
N ALA A 122 -6.44 -32.82 22.05
CA ALA A 122 -7.51 -31.84 22.27
C ALA A 122 -7.31 -30.94 23.52
N GLY A 123 -6.33 -31.24 24.38
CA GLY A 123 -5.97 -30.43 25.56
C GLY A 123 -4.59 -29.75 25.54
N VAL A 124 -3.66 -30.08 24.64
CA VAL A 124 -2.29 -29.49 24.65
C VAL A 124 -1.82 -29.20 23.23
N CYS A 125 -1.68 -27.91 22.89
CA CYS A 125 -1.24 -27.44 21.57
C CYS A 125 0.21 -27.85 21.27
N PHE A 126 0.40 -28.98 20.61
CA PHE A 126 1.66 -29.31 19.91
C PHE A 126 1.33 -29.96 18.56
N GLY A 127 1.93 -29.45 17.48
CA GLY A 127 1.60 -29.75 16.08
C GLY A 127 1.54 -31.22 15.64
N TRP A 128 1.31 -31.43 14.34
CA TRP A 128 1.24 -32.78 13.78
C TRP A 128 2.57 -33.55 13.99
N PRO A 129 2.53 -34.83 14.40
CA PRO A 129 3.73 -35.67 14.49
C PRO A 129 4.58 -35.60 13.21
N LEU A 130 5.90 -35.57 13.36
CA LEU A 130 6.85 -35.59 12.24
C LEU A 130 6.57 -36.71 11.25
N VAL A 131 6.11 -37.88 11.73
CA VAL A 131 5.71 -39.03 10.91
C VAL A 131 4.63 -38.65 9.87
N LEU A 132 3.60 -37.92 10.28
CA LEU A 132 2.51 -37.48 9.40
C LEU A 132 2.99 -36.43 8.41
N VAL A 133 3.80 -35.48 8.89
CA VAL A 133 4.36 -34.41 8.04
C VAL A 133 5.29 -35.00 6.97
N SER A 134 6.18 -35.92 7.35
CA SER A 134 7.08 -36.62 6.44
C SER A 134 6.31 -37.45 5.41
N TRP A 135 5.23 -38.12 5.80
CA TRP A 135 4.36 -38.84 4.87
C TRP A 135 3.67 -37.91 3.86
N TRP A 136 3.10 -36.78 4.33
CA TRP A 136 2.46 -35.82 3.44
C TRP A 136 3.45 -35.19 2.45
N VAL A 137 4.65 -34.84 2.91
CA VAL A 137 5.71 -34.30 2.05
C VAL A 137 6.17 -35.35 1.03
N PHE A 138 6.40 -36.59 1.47
CA PHE A 138 6.77 -37.69 0.58
C PHE A 138 5.70 -37.95 -0.48
N SER A 139 4.42 -38.03 -0.08
CA SER A 139 3.32 -38.24 -1.03
C SER A 139 3.10 -37.05 -1.97
N GLY A 140 3.30 -35.82 -1.49
CA GLY A 140 3.22 -34.62 -2.31
C GLY A 140 4.34 -34.55 -3.35
N LEU A 141 5.58 -34.88 -2.96
CA LEU A 141 6.71 -34.99 -3.87
C LEU A 141 6.54 -36.11 -4.89
N HIS A 142 6.01 -37.27 -4.46
CA HIS A 142 5.73 -38.39 -5.35
C HIS A 142 4.70 -38.02 -6.43
N ASN A 143 3.60 -37.38 -6.03
CA ASN A 143 2.59 -36.88 -6.96
C ASN A 143 3.15 -35.79 -7.89
N LEU A 144 3.97 -34.86 -7.37
CA LEU A 144 4.61 -33.82 -8.17
C LEU A 144 5.52 -34.42 -9.24
N VAL A 145 6.43 -35.33 -8.88
CA VAL A 145 7.34 -36.00 -9.83
C VAL A 145 6.55 -36.77 -10.87
N SER A 146 5.54 -37.54 -10.46
CA SER A 146 4.70 -38.33 -11.38
C SER A 146 3.95 -37.44 -12.39
N ILE A 147 3.41 -36.31 -11.94
CA ILE A 147 2.70 -35.35 -12.81
C ILE A 147 3.69 -34.58 -13.70
N SER A 148 4.86 -34.20 -13.19
CA SER A 148 5.90 -33.50 -13.97
C SER A 148 6.48 -34.38 -15.07
N VAL A 149 6.73 -35.67 -14.81
CA VAL A 149 7.16 -36.64 -15.82
C VAL A 149 6.08 -36.83 -16.89
N PHE A 150 4.81 -36.91 -16.49
CA PHE A 150 3.69 -36.99 -17.43
C PHE A 150 3.59 -35.74 -18.33
N VAL A 151 3.70 -34.53 -17.75
CA VAL A 151 3.67 -33.27 -18.51
C VAL A 151 4.89 -33.14 -19.43
N PHE A 152 6.07 -33.59 -18.99
CA PHE A 152 7.28 -33.61 -19.80
C PHE A 152 7.15 -34.54 -21.01
N ASN A 153 6.65 -35.76 -20.79
CA ASN A 153 6.36 -36.71 -21.87
C ASN A 153 5.26 -36.17 -22.82
N LEU A 154 4.28 -35.42 -22.32
CA LEU A 154 3.27 -34.75 -23.15
C LEU A 154 3.87 -33.67 -24.09
N ARG A 155 4.92 -32.99 -23.61
CA ARG A 155 5.58 -31.89 -24.33
C ARG A 155 6.60 -32.41 -25.35
N SER A 156 7.24 -33.54 -25.08
CA SER A 156 8.23 -34.18 -25.96
C SER A 156 7.58 -35.21 -26.89
N ARG A 157 6.85 -34.75 -27.92
CA ARG A 157 6.31 -35.63 -28.99
C ARG A 157 7.40 -36.22 -29.93
N SER A 158 8.68 -36.32 -29.50
CA SER A 158 9.82 -36.68 -30.37
C SER A 158 10.87 -37.59 -29.69
N LYS A 159 10.89 -38.87 -30.11
CA LYS A 159 11.99 -39.88 -30.15
C LYS A 159 12.91 -40.12 -28.93
N THR A 160 12.74 -39.41 -27.81
CA THR A 160 13.44 -39.70 -26.54
C THR A 160 12.41 -39.78 -25.42
N SER A 161 11.63 -40.86 -25.43
CA SER A 161 10.79 -41.22 -24.30
C SER A 161 11.71 -41.69 -23.15
N LEU A 162 11.56 -41.10 -21.97
CA LEU A 162 11.98 -41.78 -20.74
C LEU A 162 11.22 -43.12 -20.68
N PRO A 163 11.83 -44.23 -20.23
CA PRO A 163 11.14 -45.52 -20.16
C PRO A 163 9.84 -45.38 -19.34
N ASP A 164 8.70 -45.73 -19.94
CA ASP A 164 7.39 -45.80 -19.25
C ASP A 164 7.42 -46.78 -18.06
N ASP A 165 8.44 -47.65 -18.00
CA ASP A 165 8.66 -48.66 -16.96
C ASP A 165 9.09 -48.08 -15.60
N LEU A 166 9.75 -46.91 -15.58
CA LEU A 166 10.30 -46.32 -14.34
C LEU A 166 9.27 -45.49 -13.55
N PHE A 167 8.31 -44.86 -14.24
CA PHE A 167 7.23 -44.10 -13.64
C PHE A 167 5.91 -44.40 -14.37
N PRO A 168 5.05 -45.28 -13.82
CA PRO A 168 3.76 -45.58 -14.42
C PRO A 168 2.94 -44.30 -14.63
N ALA A 169 2.17 -44.26 -15.71
CA ALA A 169 1.27 -43.14 -15.99
C ALA A 169 0.43 -42.80 -14.75
N PRO A 170 0.38 -41.52 -14.33
CA PRO A 170 -0.30 -41.14 -13.10
C PRO A 170 -1.79 -41.51 -13.14
N ASN A 171 -2.25 -42.20 -12.09
CA ASN A 171 -3.64 -42.64 -11.96
C ASN A 171 -4.60 -41.47 -11.65
N VAL A 172 -5.92 -41.62 -11.87
CA VAL A 172 -6.95 -40.58 -11.56
C VAL A 172 -6.75 -40.02 -10.16
N VAL A 173 -6.44 -40.94 -9.25
CA VAL A 173 -6.30 -40.67 -7.83
C VAL A 173 -5.12 -39.75 -7.55
N GLN A 174 -4.02 -39.84 -8.29
CA GLN A 174 -2.84 -38.99 -8.07
C GLN A 174 -3.11 -37.55 -8.52
N PHE A 175 -3.79 -37.35 -9.65
CA PHE A 175 -4.21 -36.01 -10.07
C PHE A 175 -5.24 -35.38 -9.13
N THR A 176 -6.21 -36.17 -8.68
CA THR A 176 -7.28 -35.69 -7.77
C THR A 176 -6.80 -35.49 -6.34
N SER A 177 -5.83 -36.29 -5.87
CA SER A 177 -5.23 -36.15 -4.53
C SER A 177 -4.11 -35.12 -4.48
N PHE A 178 -3.48 -34.74 -5.60
CA PHE A 178 -2.36 -33.79 -5.59
C PHE A 178 -2.71 -32.44 -4.93
N PRO A 179 -3.80 -31.74 -5.28
CA PRO A 179 -4.19 -30.49 -4.60
C PRO A 179 -4.43 -30.68 -3.09
N LEU A 180 -4.98 -31.83 -2.70
CA LEU A 180 -5.23 -32.17 -1.29
C LEU A 180 -3.92 -32.44 -0.54
N THR A 181 -2.95 -33.11 -1.16
CA THR A 181 -1.61 -33.33 -0.56
C THR A 181 -0.82 -32.04 -0.44
N VAL A 182 -0.93 -31.11 -1.40
CA VAL A 182 -0.32 -29.78 -1.32
C VAL A 182 -0.93 -28.97 -0.16
N PHE A 183 -2.25 -29.03 0.01
CA PHE A 183 -2.93 -28.43 1.15
C PHE A 183 -2.47 -29.03 2.49
N LEU A 184 -2.31 -30.35 2.58
CA LEU A 184 -1.79 -31.02 3.78
C LEU A 184 -0.36 -30.59 4.13
N CYS A 185 0.52 -30.47 3.13
CA CYS A 185 1.88 -29.94 3.30
C CYS A 185 1.87 -28.49 3.80
N PHE A 186 1.00 -27.66 3.24
CA PHE A 186 0.86 -26.26 3.65
C PHE A 186 0.30 -26.12 5.08
N ALA A 187 -0.69 -26.93 5.43
CA ALA A 187 -1.26 -27.00 6.78
C ALA A 187 -0.24 -27.51 7.81
N ALA A 188 0.67 -28.40 7.43
CA ALA A 188 1.76 -28.83 8.29
C ALA A 188 2.80 -27.72 8.51
N LEU A 189 3.17 -26.99 7.46
CA LEU A 189 4.15 -25.90 7.51
C LEU A 189 3.64 -24.70 8.33
N SER A 190 2.36 -24.34 8.18
CA SER A 190 1.73 -23.23 8.92
C SER A 190 1.72 -23.48 10.43
N VAL A 191 1.49 -24.73 10.85
CA VAL A 191 1.51 -25.14 12.25
C VAL A 191 2.93 -25.18 12.81
N SER A 192 3.93 -25.62 12.03
CA SER A 192 5.34 -25.66 12.48
C SER A 192 5.98 -24.26 12.59
N SER A 193 5.63 -23.34 11.68
CA SER A 193 6.10 -21.96 11.69
C SER A 193 5.57 -21.19 12.91
N SER A 194 4.32 -21.44 13.30
CA SER A 194 3.73 -20.85 14.50
C SER A 194 4.35 -21.36 15.81
N GLN A 195 5.02 -22.52 15.81
CA GLN A 195 5.74 -23.05 16.97
C GLN A 195 7.12 -22.40 17.19
N LYS A 196 7.71 -21.79 16.16
CA LYS A 196 9.00 -21.09 16.23
C LYS A 196 8.88 -19.59 16.57
N ALA A 197 7.67 -19.03 16.61
CA ALA A 197 7.45 -17.68 17.09
C ALA A 197 7.60 -17.64 18.62
N ASN A 198 8.68 -16.99 19.07
CA ASN A 198 9.25 -16.97 20.42
C ASN A 198 8.27 -17.05 21.62
N PRO A 199 8.57 -17.85 22.65
CA PRO A 199 7.86 -17.81 23.94
C PRO A 199 8.01 -16.45 24.68
N GLU A 200 8.98 -15.63 24.31
CA GLU A 200 9.14 -14.26 24.82
C GLU A 200 8.00 -13.31 24.37
N LEU A 201 7.42 -13.53 23.19
CA LEU A 201 6.30 -12.72 22.69
C LEU A 201 5.03 -12.93 23.53
N ARG A 202 4.87 -14.13 24.14
CA ARG A 202 3.77 -14.42 25.07
C ARG A 202 3.92 -13.72 26.41
N ARG A 203 5.14 -13.40 26.84
CA ARG A 203 5.38 -12.65 28.08
C ARG A 203 5.11 -11.16 27.88
N SER A 204 5.33 -10.64 26.67
CA SER A 204 4.97 -9.28 26.27
C SER A 204 3.45 -9.05 26.18
N LEU A 205 2.64 -10.09 25.98
CA LEU A 205 1.18 -9.99 25.89
C LEU A 205 0.47 -9.95 27.25
N LEU A 206 1.20 -10.16 28.35
CA LEU A 206 0.70 -10.04 29.72
C LEU A 206 1.19 -8.77 30.42
N SER A 207 1.97 -7.94 29.72
CA SER A 207 2.51 -6.68 30.20
C SER A 207 1.92 -5.55 29.36
N GLU A 208 1.22 -4.64 30.04
CA GLU A 208 0.65 -3.38 29.55
C GLU A 208 -0.76 -3.44 28.94
N GLU A 209 -1.74 -3.49 29.84
CA GLU A 209 -3.10 -2.98 29.66
C GLU A 209 -3.14 -1.43 29.83
N HIS A 210 -2.12 -0.72 29.36
CA HIS A 210 -2.10 0.74 29.30
C HIS A 210 -1.89 1.21 27.85
N ASP A 211 -2.81 2.08 27.42
CA ASP A 211 -2.90 2.82 26.16
C ASP A 211 -3.27 2.06 24.87
N GLY A 212 -4.58 1.87 24.67
CA GLY A 212 -5.34 2.51 23.57
C GLY A 212 -5.00 2.27 22.09
N ALA A 213 -3.94 1.56 21.72
CA ALA A 213 -3.59 1.27 20.33
C ALA A 213 -3.73 -0.22 20.06
N GLY A 214 -4.82 -0.60 19.37
CA GLY A 214 -4.98 -1.96 18.85
C GLY A 214 -3.75 -2.36 18.05
N GLY A 215 -3.04 -3.38 18.52
CA GLY A 215 -1.80 -3.86 17.91
C GLY A 215 -1.94 -4.07 16.41
N ASP A 216 -0.84 -3.84 15.71
CA ASP A 216 -0.69 -4.01 14.27
C ASP A 216 -1.20 -5.40 13.81
N GLY A 217 -2.38 -5.41 13.18
CA GLY A 217 -3.01 -6.63 12.67
C GLY A 217 -2.29 -7.24 11.47
N PHE A 218 -1.40 -6.51 10.81
CA PHE A 218 -0.69 -6.93 9.60
C PHE A 218 0.63 -7.66 9.91
N THR A 219 1.49 -7.14 10.79
CA THR A 219 2.75 -7.80 11.16
C THR A 219 2.54 -8.99 12.08
N VAL A 220 1.47 -9.01 12.87
CA VAL A 220 1.12 -10.17 13.71
C VAL A 220 0.47 -11.29 12.87
N ALA A 221 -0.12 -10.97 11.72
CA ALA A 221 -0.78 -11.96 10.87
C ALA A 221 0.22 -12.97 10.27
N GLY A 222 -0.14 -14.25 10.32
CA GLY A 222 0.60 -15.32 9.64
C GLY A 222 0.55 -15.19 8.12
N TYR A 223 1.47 -15.85 7.41
CA TYR A 223 1.62 -15.75 5.95
C TYR A 223 0.32 -15.94 5.16
N TRP A 224 -0.49 -16.95 5.51
CA TRP A 224 -1.78 -17.19 4.85
C TRP A 224 -2.77 -16.04 5.04
N SER A 225 -2.83 -15.47 6.25
CA SER A 225 -3.70 -14.35 6.55
C SER A 225 -3.29 -13.08 5.78
N ARG A 226 -1.98 -12.84 5.62
CA ARG A 226 -1.47 -11.76 4.75
C ARG A 226 -1.77 -12.01 3.27
N LEU A 227 -1.60 -13.26 2.82
CA LEU A 227 -1.82 -13.66 1.44
C LEU A 227 -3.29 -13.49 1.01
N THR A 228 -4.24 -13.83 1.88
CA THR A 228 -5.68 -13.72 1.61
C THR A 228 -6.34 -12.48 2.20
N PHE A 229 -5.57 -11.55 2.79
CA PHE A 229 -6.07 -10.35 3.50
C PHE A 229 -7.07 -10.63 4.64
N ARG A 230 -7.01 -11.82 5.26
CA ARG A 230 -7.95 -12.22 6.32
C ARG A 230 -7.79 -11.40 7.60
N TRP A 231 -6.63 -10.79 7.81
CA TRP A 231 -6.38 -9.89 8.93
C TRP A 231 -7.31 -8.65 8.96
N LEU A 232 -7.98 -8.32 7.84
CA LEU A 232 -8.99 -7.25 7.78
C LEU A 232 -10.39 -7.71 8.22
N ASN A 233 -10.67 -9.01 8.25
CA ASN A 233 -12.00 -9.54 8.59
C ASN A 233 -12.53 -9.04 9.96
N PRO A 234 -11.72 -8.93 11.03
CA PRO A 234 -12.20 -8.40 12.30
C PRO A 234 -12.75 -6.97 12.20
N VAL A 235 -12.14 -6.12 11.35
CA VAL A 235 -12.61 -4.75 11.11
C VAL A 235 -13.95 -4.78 10.37
N PHE A 236 -14.10 -5.64 9.36
CA PHE A 236 -15.36 -5.79 8.64
C PHE A 236 -16.48 -6.38 9.53
N GLU A 237 -16.15 -7.31 10.41
CA GLU A 237 -17.11 -7.88 11.37
C GLU A 237 -17.57 -6.83 12.39
N LYS A 238 -16.66 -6.03 12.95
CA LYS A 238 -17.00 -4.88 13.81
C LYS A 238 -17.85 -3.86 13.08
N GLY A 239 -17.46 -3.46 11.87
CA GLY A 239 -18.22 -2.52 11.04
C GLY A 239 -19.64 -3.02 10.73
N ARG A 240 -19.81 -4.34 10.54
CA ARG A 240 -21.13 -4.95 10.38
C ARG A 240 -21.94 -4.98 11.67
N ALA A 241 -21.31 -5.27 12.80
CA ALA A 241 -21.97 -5.35 14.11
C ALA A 241 -22.41 -3.97 14.64
N GLU A 242 -21.53 -2.97 14.55
CA GLU A 242 -21.71 -1.64 15.16
C GLU A 242 -22.29 -0.60 14.17
N ARG A 243 -22.49 -0.98 12.90
CA ARG A 243 -22.99 -0.15 11.77
C ARG A 243 -22.15 1.07 11.40
N ARG A 244 -21.31 1.60 12.30
CA ARG A 244 -20.37 2.71 12.07
C ARG A 244 -19.02 2.34 12.65
N LEU A 245 -17.98 2.45 11.83
CA LEU A 245 -16.60 2.31 12.30
C LEU A 245 -16.13 3.63 12.90
N GLU A 246 -15.49 3.55 14.07
CA GLU A 246 -14.77 4.65 14.71
C GLU A 246 -13.25 4.45 14.54
N LEU A 247 -12.47 5.52 14.76
CA LEU A 247 -11.02 5.48 14.59
C LEU A 247 -10.35 4.44 15.50
N SER A 248 -10.89 4.23 16.70
CA SER A 248 -10.48 3.21 17.67
C SER A 248 -10.65 1.78 17.16
N HIS A 249 -11.49 1.55 16.15
CA HIS A 249 -11.74 0.22 15.58
C HIS A 249 -10.72 -0.15 14.49
N LEU A 250 -9.95 0.82 13.99
CA LEU A 250 -8.93 0.59 12.97
C LEU A 250 -7.63 0.10 13.60
N PRO A 251 -6.92 -0.84 12.95
CA PRO A 251 -5.62 -1.28 13.43
C PRO A 251 -4.60 -0.14 13.34
N GLY A 252 -3.66 -0.11 14.29
CA GLY A 252 -2.53 0.81 14.25
C GLY A 252 -1.66 0.64 13.01
N VAL A 253 -1.00 1.72 12.60
CA VAL A 253 -0.05 1.70 11.49
C VAL A 253 1.22 0.93 11.92
N PRO A 254 1.72 -0.03 11.12
CA PRO A 254 2.95 -0.74 11.45
C PRO A 254 4.13 0.22 11.67
N PRO A 255 5.07 -0.07 12.59
CA PRO A 255 6.20 0.82 12.86
C PRO A 255 7.01 1.17 11.62
N SER A 256 7.17 0.22 10.69
CA SER A 256 7.86 0.39 9.40
C SER A 256 7.15 1.31 8.41
N GLU A 257 5.87 1.59 8.61
CA GLU A 257 5.03 2.45 7.75
C GLU A 257 4.77 3.84 8.37
N THR A 258 5.37 4.13 9.52
CA THR A 258 5.20 5.43 10.18
C THR A 258 5.86 6.55 9.37
N ALA A 259 5.36 7.78 9.51
CA ALA A 259 5.94 8.95 8.87
C ALA A 259 7.40 9.18 9.30
N ALA A 260 7.71 8.98 10.59
CA ALA A 260 9.05 9.10 11.13
C ALA A 260 10.03 8.09 10.51
N SER A 261 9.65 6.81 10.45
CA SER A 261 10.49 5.77 9.83
C SER A 261 10.65 5.97 8.32
N SER A 262 9.58 6.38 7.63
CA SER A 262 9.64 6.65 6.18
C SER A 262 10.54 7.84 5.88
N PHE A 263 10.49 8.88 6.71
CA PHE A 263 11.34 10.06 6.60
C PHE A 263 12.80 9.75 6.92
N SER A 264 13.10 9.00 7.99
CA SER A 264 14.47 8.59 8.32
C SER A 264 15.09 7.73 7.21
N LEU A 265 14.33 6.80 6.66
CA LEU A 265 14.78 5.94 5.55
C LEU A 265 15.11 6.77 4.30
N LEU A 266 14.33 7.81 3.99
CA LEU A 266 14.63 8.75 2.92
C LEU A 266 15.95 9.50 3.18
N GLN A 267 16.18 9.94 4.43
CA GLN A 267 17.42 10.65 4.79
C GLN A 267 18.66 9.76 4.69
N GLU A 268 18.58 8.52 5.20
CA GLU A 268 19.67 7.53 5.15
C GLU A 268 20.02 7.09 3.72
N SER A 269 19.08 7.22 2.78
CA SER A 269 19.25 6.80 1.37
C SER A 269 20.00 7.82 0.51
N SER A 270 20.43 8.94 1.08
CA SER A 270 21.25 9.95 0.41
C SER A 270 22.66 9.43 0.08
N PRO A 271 23.18 9.64 -1.14
CA PRO A 271 24.53 9.19 -1.50
C PRO A 271 25.61 9.87 -0.66
N GLY A 272 26.52 9.06 -0.12
CA GLY A 272 27.77 9.55 0.48
C GLY A 272 27.63 10.28 1.81
N GLY A 273 26.51 10.11 2.52
CA GLY A 273 26.26 10.78 3.80
C GLY A 273 26.07 12.30 3.69
N GLN A 274 25.93 12.82 2.46
CA GLN A 274 25.58 14.22 2.22
C GLN A 274 24.12 14.48 2.60
N HIS A 275 23.80 15.73 2.94
CA HIS A 275 22.44 16.13 3.28
C HIS A 275 21.47 15.67 2.17
N PRO A 276 20.30 15.08 2.50
CA PRO A 276 19.42 14.36 1.54
C PRO A 276 18.97 15.16 0.32
N TRP A 277 19.17 16.47 0.39
CA TRP A 277 18.58 17.46 -0.48
C TRP A 277 19.60 18.16 -1.39
N SER A 278 20.89 17.88 -1.23
CA SER A 278 21.94 18.26 -2.17
C SER A 278 21.94 17.40 -3.45
N THR A 279 21.34 16.20 -3.35
CA THR A 279 21.19 15.24 -4.44
C THR A 279 19.79 15.34 -5.06
N ALA A 280 19.66 14.98 -6.34
CA ALA A 280 18.35 14.89 -6.99
C ALA A 280 17.40 13.94 -6.22
N ILE A 281 16.25 14.46 -5.78
CA ILE A 281 15.21 13.74 -5.03
C ILE A 281 14.79 12.42 -5.71
N PRO A 282 14.64 12.33 -7.06
CA PRO A 282 14.33 11.06 -7.71
C PRO A 282 15.32 9.94 -7.39
N VAL A 283 16.61 10.25 -7.28
CA VAL A 283 17.66 9.25 -7.00
C VAL A 283 17.55 8.75 -5.56
N VAL A 284 17.26 9.65 -4.63
CA VAL A 284 17.08 9.31 -3.20
C VAL A 284 15.84 8.45 -3.00
N ILE A 285 14.71 8.82 -3.61
CA ILE A 285 13.47 8.03 -3.59
C ILE A 285 13.72 6.64 -4.18
N VAL A 286 14.36 6.57 -5.35
CA VAL A 286 14.65 5.28 -5.98
C VAL A 286 15.53 4.41 -5.08
N ARG A 287 16.59 4.94 -4.45
CA ARG A 287 17.42 4.14 -3.52
C ARG A 287 16.66 3.68 -2.27
N ALA A 288 15.90 4.58 -1.65
CA ALA A 288 15.06 4.29 -0.48
C ALA A 288 14.11 3.13 -0.77
N VAL A 289 13.52 3.16 -1.95
CA VAL A 289 12.44 2.25 -2.32
C VAL A 289 12.95 1.08 -3.16
N TRP A 290 14.21 1.07 -3.61
CA TRP A 290 14.73 0.03 -4.52
C TRP A 290 14.63 -1.35 -3.91
N ARG A 291 14.93 -1.52 -2.62
CA ARG A 291 14.78 -2.83 -1.95
C ARG A 291 13.33 -3.29 -1.88
N PRO A 292 12.35 -2.53 -1.35
CA PRO A 292 10.96 -2.97 -1.36
C PRO A 292 10.36 -3.04 -2.77
N LEU A 293 10.77 -2.21 -3.71
CA LEU A 293 10.37 -2.27 -5.12
C LEU A 293 10.94 -3.51 -5.80
N ALA A 294 12.22 -3.82 -5.57
CA ALA A 294 12.86 -5.03 -6.03
C ALA A 294 12.23 -6.24 -5.34
N LEU A 295 11.94 -6.24 -4.04
CA LEU A 295 11.20 -7.34 -3.41
C LEU A 295 9.80 -7.48 -4.02
N ASN A 296 9.08 -6.37 -4.23
CA ASN A 296 7.80 -6.34 -4.95
C ASN A 296 7.94 -6.58 -6.46
N ALA A 297 9.16 -6.80 -6.97
CA ALA A 297 9.45 -7.22 -8.34
C ALA A 297 10.13 -8.61 -8.42
N VAL A 298 10.79 -9.08 -7.35
CA VAL A 298 11.71 -10.24 -7.22
C VAL A 298 11.07 -11.34 -6.36
N PHE A 299 10.57 -11.04 -5.15
CA PHE A 299 9.56 -11.93 -4.54
C PHE A 299 8.28 -11.97 -5.40
N ALA A 300 8.08 -10.92 -6.20
CA ALA A 300 7.08 -10.85 -7.26
C ALA A 300 7.60 -11.20 -8.67
N GLU A 301 8.79 -11.78 -8.83
CA GLU A 301 9.13 -12.47 -10.08
C GLU A 301 8.12 -13.62 -10.28
N HIS A 302 7.63 -14.15 -9.15
CA HIS A 302 6.46 -15.01 -9.00
C HIS A 302 5.10 -14.29 -8.87
N CYS A 303 4.97 -12.97 -8.93
CA CYS A 303 3.66 -12.30 -8.80
C CYS A 303 3.33 -11.41 -9.99
N ALA A 304 4.14 -10.44 -10.39
CA ALA A 304 3.84 -9.62 -11.57
C ALA A 304 4.13 -10.39 -12.88
N GLY A 305 5.28 -11.06 -12.93
CA GLY A 305 5.66 -11.99 -13.99
C GLY A 305 4.73 -13.19 -14.03
N LEU A 306 4.51 -13.86 -12.89
CA LEU A 306 3.56 -14.98 -12.81
C LEU A 306 2.11 -14.56 -13.09
N ASN A 307 1.64 -13.39 -12.66
CA ASN A 307 0.31 -12.89 -13.01
C ASN A 307 0.19 -12.76 -14.53
N THR A 308 1.19 -12.15 -15.17
CA THR A 308 1.24 -12.03 -16.63
C THR A 308 1.28 -13.40 -17.28
N VAL A 309 2.20 -14.29 -16.91
CA VAL A 309 2.27 -15.64 -17.47
C VAL A 309 0.96 -16.39 -17.26
N SER A 310 0.38 -16.31 -16.06
CA SER A 310 -0.83 -17.02 -15.68
C SER A 310 -2.09 -16.51 -16.39
N SER A 311 -2.16 -15.21 -16.67
CA SER A 311 -3.26 -14.63 -17.46
C SER A 311 -3.25 -15.13 -18.90
N TYR A 312 -2.06 -15.35 -19.47
CA TYR A 312 -1.87 -15.87 -20.83
C TYR A 312 -1.87 -17.41 -20.95
N ILE A 313 -1.75 -18.16 -19.84
CA ILE A 313 -1.94 -19.62 -19.83
C ILE A 313 -3.35 -19.98 -20.32
N GLY A 314 -4.38 -19.22 -19.93
CA GLY A 314 -5.76 -19.45 -20.36
C GLY A 314 -5.90 -19.51 -21.90
N PRO A 315 -5.60 -18.42 -22.63
CA PRO A 315 -5.59 -18.42 -24.09
C PRO A 315 -4.76 -19.55 -24.72
N LEU A 316 -3.60 -19.89 -24.16
CA LEU A 316 -2.74 -20.95 -24.69
C LEU A 316 -3.35 -22.36 -24.53
N LEU A 317 -4.15 -22.59 -23.49
CA LEU A 317 -4.79 -23.89 -23.23
C LEU A 317 -6.15 -24.05 -23.93
N ILE A 318 -6.82 -22.95 -24.31
CA ILE A 318 -8.14 -23.00 -24.95
C ILE A 318 -8.11 -23.83 -26.24
N THR A 319 -7.06 -23.75 -27.04
CA THR A 319 -6.93 -24.54 -28.29
C THR A 319 -6.98 -26.03 -28.00
N ASN A 320 -6.22 -26.48 -27.00
CA ASN A 320 -6.11 -27.89 -26.62
C ASN A 320 -7.40 -28.38 -25.94
N PHE A 321 -8.02 -27.52 -25.14
CA PHE A 321 -9.28 -27.83 -24.47
C PHE A 321 -10.44 -27.98 -25.46
N VAL A 322 -10.53 -27.11 -26.46
CA VAL A 322 -11.55 -27.20 -27.51
C VAL A 322 -11.29 -28.39 -28.42
N GLY A 323 -10.03 -28.67 -28.79
CA GLY A 323 -9.65 -29.86 -29.58
C GLY A 323 -10.02 -31.18 -28.88
N PHE A 324 -9.81 -31.25 -27.57
CA PHE A 324 -10.24 -32.40 -26.74
C PHE A 324 -11.76 -32.60 -26.76
N ILE A 325 -12.55 -31.52 -26.60
CA ILE A 325 -14.02 -31.60 -26.63
C ILE A 325 -14.54 -31.96 -28.04
N ALA A 326 -13.89 -31.47 -29.10
CA ALA A 326 -14.26 -31.74 -30.47
C ALA A 326 -13.94 -33.19 -30.91
N GLY A 327 -13.19 -33.95 -30.12
CA GLY A 327 -12.83 -35.34 -30.42
C GLY A 327 -11.72 -35.50 -31.45
N GLU A 328 -11.01 -34.42 -31.80
CA GLU A 328 -9.90 -34.44 -32.78
C GLU A 328 -8.67 -35.20 -32.23
N ASP A 329 -8.48 -35.19 -30.90
CA ASP A 329 -7.40 -35.91 -30.18
C ASP A 329 -7.93 -37.17 -29.46
N SER A 330 -8.64 -38.04 -30.19
CA SER A 330 -9.30 -39.24 -29.65
C SER A 330 -8.37 -40.34 -29.07
N SER A 331 -7.04 -40.16 -29.13
CA SER A 331 -6.06 -41.02 -28.46
C SER A 331 -5.87 -40.72 -26.97
N ASP A 332 -6.29 -39.54 -26.52
CA ASP A 332 -5.99 -39.05 -25.18
C ASP A 332 -7.19 -39.31 -24.25
N GLY A 333 -7.00 -40.19 -23.26
CA GLY A 333 -8.05 -40.59 -22.33
C GLY A 333 -8.66 -39.42 -21.54
N PRO A 334 -9.79 -39.63 -20.82
CA PRO A 334 -10.52 -38.58 -20.09
C PRO A 334 -9.67 -37.82 -19.05
N TYR A 335 -8.56 -38.41 -18.63
CA TYR A 335 -7.53 -37.82 -17.78
C TYR A 335 -6.95 -36.53 -18.33
N TYR A 336 -6.70 -36.46 -19.64
CA TYR A 336 -6.13 -35.28 -20.27
C TYR A 336 -7.06 -34.06 -20.14
N GLY A 337 -8.36 -34.26 -20.33
CA GLY A 337 -9.37 -33.22 -20.10
C GLY A 337 -9.41 -32.72 -18.66
N TYR A 338 -9.35 -33.62 -17.67
CA TYR A 338 -9.28 -33.23 -16.26
C TYR A 338 -7.99 -32.47 -15.93
N THR A 339 -6.85 -32.86 -16.51
CA THR A 339 -5.57 -32.14 -16.34
C THR A 339 -5.65 -30.72 -16.92
N LEU A 340 -6.24 -30.54 -18.11
CA LEU A 340 -6.44 -29.22 -18.72
C LEU A 340 -7.34 -28.33 -17.85
N ALA A 341 -8.45 -28.87 -17.34
CA ALA A 341 -9.36 -28.13 -16.46
C ALA A 341 -8.70 -27.75 -15.12
N ALA A 342 -7.95 -28.67 -14.51
CA ALA A 342 -7.21 -28.41 -13.27
C ALA A 342 -6.13 -27.34 -13.48
N LEU A 343 -5.39 -27.39 -14.59
CA LEU A 343 -4.38 -26.41 -14.93
C LEU A 343 -4.99 -25.02 -15.15
N PHE A 344 -6.15 -24.94 -15.81
CA PHE A 344 -6.88 -23.68 -16.00
C PHE A 344 -7.32 -23.07 -14.66
N PHE A 345 -7.87 -23.89 -13.76
CA PHE A 345 -8.27 -23.45 -12.41
C PHE A 345 -7.08 -22.98 -11.57
N LEU A 346 -5.97 -23.73 -11.58
CA LEU A 346 -4.75 -23.37 -10.86
C LEU A 346 -4.16 -22.06 -11.40
N ALA A 347 -4.07 -21.90 -12.72
CA ALA A 347 -3.61 -20.68 -13.35
C ALA A 347 -4.49 -19.47 -12.94
N LYS A 348 -5.82 -19.58 -13.01
CA LYS A 348 -6.70 -18.47 -12.58
C LYS A 348 -6.62 -18.17 -11.08
N THR A 349 -6.40 -19.18 -10.25
CA THR A 349 -6.20 -18.96 -8.80
C THR A 349 -4.89 -18.22 -8.51
N VAL A 350 -3.81 -18.62 -9.18
CA VAL A 350 -2.50 -17.97 -9.09
C VAL A 350 -2.55 -16.53 -9.60
N GLU A 351 -3.18 -16.29 -10.75
CA GLU A 351 -3.40 -14.94 -11.32
C GLU A 351 -4.14 -14.05 -10.31
N SER A 352 -5.27 -14.52 -9.76
CA SER A 352 -6.07 -13.73 -8.81
C SER A 352 -5.31 -13.39 -7.52
N LEU A 353 -4.50 -14.31 -7.02
CA LEU A 353 -3.75 -14.12 -5.78
C LEU A 353 -2.58 -13.17 -5.97
N THR A 354 -1.80 -13.39 -7.04
CA THR A 354 -0.62 -12.59 -7.35
C THR A 354 -0.98 -11.15 -7.72
N GLN A 355 -2.08 -10.95 -8.46
CA GLN A 355 -2.59 -9.62 -8.80
C GLN A 355 -2.93 -8.77 -7.56
N ARG A 356 -3.61 -9.35 -6.57
CA ARG A 356 -3.96 -8.62 -5.33
C ARG A 356 -2.74 -8.27 -4.48
N GLN A 357 -1.78 -9.19 -4.38
CA GLN A 357 -0.54 -8.94 -3.64
C GLN A 357 0.29 -7.86 -4.31
N TRP A 358 0.37 -7.87 -5.64
CA TRP A 358 1.02 -6.83 -6.42
C TRP A 358 0.40 -5.44 -6.17
N TYR A 359 -0.93 -5.33 -6.25
CA TYR A 359 -1.63 -4.06 -5.99
C TYR A 359 -1.39 -3.54 -4.57
N PHE A 360 -1.44 -4.43 -3.57
CA PHE A 360 -1.19 -4.03 -2.19
C PHE A 360 0.25 -3.55 -1.98
N GLY A 361 1.26 -4.28 -2.49
CA GLY A 361 2.66 -3.90 -2.37
C GLY A 361 2.98 -2.57 -3.08
N ALA A 362 2.43 -2.37 -4.29
CA ALA A 362 2.60 -1.12 -5.03
C ALA A 362 2.00 0.09 -4.28
N ARG A 363 0.81 -0.09 -3.68
CA ARG A 363 0.15 0.97 -2.91
C ARG A 363 0.88 1.27 -1.60
N GLN A 364 1.39 0.25 -0.92
CA GLN A 364 2.18 0.40 0.31
C GLN A 364 3.44 1.24 0.06
N ILE A 365 4.17 0.95 -1.02
CA ILE A 365 5.31 1.74 -1.46
C ILE A 365 4.93 3.21 -1.70
N GLY A 366 3.83 3.45 -2.42
CA GLY A 366 3.36 4.81 -2.69
C GLY A 366 3.02 5.60 -1.41
N VAL A 367 2.41 4.94 -0.42
CA VAL A 367 2.10 5.55 0.89
C VAL A 367 3.38 5.89 1.66
N ARG A 368 4.39 5.03 1.67
CA ARG A 368 5.69 5.32 2.32
C ARG A 368 6.36 6.55 1.72
N VAL A 369 6.42 6.64 0.39
CA VAL A 369 7.01 7.80 -0.31
C VAL A 369 6.21 9.07 -0.01
N ARG A 370 4.88 8.98 -0.04
CA ARG A 370 4.00 10.09 0.33
C ARG A 370 4.27 10.58 1.76
N ALA A 371 4.34 9.67 2.74
CA ALA A 371 4.60 10.02 4.13
C ALA A 371 5.99 10.67 4.33
N ALA A 372 7.01 10.12 3.67
CA ALA A 372 8.37 10.68 3.71
C ALA A 372 8.44 12.09 3.10
N LEU A 373 7.81 12.30 1.93
CA LEU A 373 7.79 13.61 1.28
C LEU A 373 6.93 14.63 2.02
N MET A 374 5.80 14.22 2.62
CA MET A 374 5.00 15.11 3.48
C MET A 374 5.81 15.59 4.68
N ALA A 375 6.47 14.66 5.38
CA ALA A 375 7.34 15.00 6.51
C ALA A 375 8.51 15.91 6.09
N ALA A 376 9.09 15.66 4.91
CA ALA A 376 10.14 16.51 4.35
C ALA A 376 9.66 17.94 4.08
N VAL A 377 8.57 18.10 3.31
CA VAL A 377 8.01 19.41 2.96
C VAL A 377 7.58 20.17 4.21
N TYR A 378 6.98 19.47 5.19
CA TYR A 378 6.56 20.08 6.46
C TYR A 378 7.75 20.53 7.33
N ASN A 379 8.77 19.67 7.51
CA ASN A 379 9.97 20.06 8.27
C ASN A 379 10.71 21.22 7.58
N ARG A 380 10.68 21.25 6.25
CA ARG A 380 11.26 22.33 5.45
C ARG A 380 10.48 23.63 5.58
N SER A 381 9.15 23.58 5.60
CA SER A 381 8.37 24.80 5.73
C SER A 381 8.50 25.49 7.08
N LEU A 382 8.76 24.72 8.15
CA LEU A 382 9.07 25.28 9.47
C LEU A 382 10.42 26.01 9.52
N ALA A 383 11.34 25.72 8.59
CA ALA A 383 12.67 26.33 8.54
C ALA A 383 12.72 27.63 7.71
N ILE A 384 11.71 27.88 6.87
CA ILE A 384 11.65 29.07 6.01
C ILE A 384 11.27 30.29 6.84
N LYS A 385 12.21 31.22 6.98
CA LYS A 385 12.04 32.44 7.79
C LYS A 385 11.18 33.51 7.11
N HIS A 386 11.03 33.51 5.77
CA HIS A 386 10.39 34.61 5.03
C HIS A 386 9.38 34.12 3.97
N ALA A 387 8.34 33.41 4.41
CA ALA A 387 7.28 32.97 3.51
C ALA A 387 6.16 34.02 3.40
N GLY A 388 6.12 34.77 2.28
CA GLY A 388 4.95 35.59 1.95
C GLY A 388 3.68 34.75 1.77
N ALA A 389 2.49 35.37 1.77
CA ALA A 389 1.20 34.65 1.64
C ALA A 389 1.10 33.73 0.40
N ALA A 390 1.82 34.06 -0.68
CA ALA A 390 1.92 33.23 -1.88
C ALA A 390 2.67 31.89 -1.61
N CYS A 391 3.63 31.88 -0.68
CA CYS A 391 4.37 30.69 -0.28
C CYS A 391 3.48 29.71 0.51
N THR A 392 2.59 30.21 1.38
CA THR A 392 1.62 29.36 2.10
C THR A 392 0.69 28.61 1.15
N GLY A 393 0.17 29.28 0.11
CA GLY A 393 -0.66 28.64 -0.91
C GLY A 393 0.12 27.59 -1.73
N LYS A 394 1.37 27.89 -2.09
CA LYS A 394 2.26 26.92 -2.77
C LYS A 394 2.55 25.70 -1.89
N MET A 395 2.78 25.88 -0.60
CA MET A 395 3.06 24.80 0.35
C MET A 395 1.89 23.84 0.51
N VAL A 396 0.67 24.38 0.68
CA VAL A 396 -0.54 23.55 0.73
C VAL A 396 -0.69 22.77 -0.58
N ASN A 397 -0.42 23.41 -1.72
CA ASN A 397 -0.44 22.72 -3.01
C ASN A 397 0.65 21.62 -3.13
N PHE A 398 1.83 21.81 -2.55
CA PHE A 398 2.85 20.76 -2.50
C PHE A 398 2.36 19.53 -1.72
N LEU A 399 1.77 19.76 -0.53
CA LEU A 399 1.28 18.68 0.33
C LEU A 399 0.05 17.97 -0.26
N ASP A 400 -0.90 18.72 -0.81
CA ASP A 400 -2.18 18.18 -1.28
C ASP A 400 -2.08 17.58 -2.70
N VAL A 401 -1.26 18.16 -3.58
CA VAL A 401 -1.21 17.76 -5.00
C VAL A 401 0.10 17.08 -5.33
N ASP A 402 1.24 17.75 -5.16
CA ASP A 402 2.51 17.26 -5.71
C ASP A 402 3.00 15.99 -4.98
N VAL A 403 2.86 15.94 -3.66
CA VAL A 403 3.20 14.74 -2.87
C VAL A 403 2.23 13.59 -3.14
N GLU A 404 0.93 13.87 -3.33
CA GLU A 404 -0.06 12.85 -3.68
C GLU A 404 0.21 12.24 -5.07
N LYS A 405 0.48 13.07 -6.08
CA LYS A 405 0.83 12.61 -7.44
C LYS A 405 2.08 11.76 -7.47
N THR A 406 3.08 12.11 -6.65
CA THR A 406 4.31 11.34 -6.53
C THR A 406 4.06 9.96 -5.90
N GLY A 407 3.20 9.89 -4.88
CA GLY A 407 2.79 8.62 -4.27
C GLY A 407 1.96 7.73 -5.21
N ASP A 408 1.01 8.32 -5.95
CA ASP A 408 0.15 7.60 -6.89
C ASP A 408 0.91 6.98 -8.06
N PHE A 409 2.04 7.57 -8.48
CA PHE A 409 2.89 7.01 -9.53
C PHE A 409 3.33 5.57 -9.24
N PHE A 410 3.57 5.20 -7.98
CA PHE A 410 4.01 3.85 -7.62
C PHE A 410 2.96 2.77 -7.88
N TRP A 411 1.68 3.13 -8.03
CA TRP A 411 0.66 2.21 -8.54
C TRP A 411 0.93 1.80 -10.00
N TYR A 412 1.45 2.73 -10.80
CA TYR A 412 1.64 2.58 -12.24
C TYR A 412 3.06 2.15 -12.64
N ILE A 413 4.03 2.18 -11.70
CA ILE A 413 5.46 1.97 -11.98
C ILE A 413 5.75 0.66 -12.72
N HIS A 414 5.02 -0.41 -12.42
CA HIS A 414 5.21 -1.71 -13.07
C HIS A 414 4.61 -1.78 -14.48
N GLY A 415 3.67 -0.90 -14.82
CA GLY A 415 3.07 -0.84 -16.15
C GLY A 415 4.10 -0.54 -17.25
N VAL A 416 5.15 0.23 -16.94
CA VAL A 416 6.18 0.66 -17.90
C VAL A 416 6.92 -0.53 -18.53
N TRP A 417 7.33 -1.51 -17.72
CA TRP A 417 8.11 -2.66 -18.18
C TRP A 417 7.25 -3.90 -18.45
N LEU A 418 6.07 -4.02 -17.81
CA LEU A 418 5.15 -5.13 -18.07
C LEU A 418 4.49 -5.04 -19.45
N LEU A 419 4.23 -3.83 -19.96
CA LEU A 419 3.56 -3.63 -21.24
C LEU A 419 4.33 -4.29 -22.41
N PRO A 420 5.65 -4.07 -22.60
CA PRO A 420 6.43 -4.78 -23.61
C PRO A 420 6.37 -6.31 -23.47
N VAL A 421 6.41 -6.82 -22.24
CA VAL A 421 6.35 -8.27 -21.96
C VAL A 421 4.98 -8.84 -22.36
N GLN A 422 3.88 -8.17 -21.99
CA GLN A 422 2.52 -8.57 -22.33
C GLN A 422 2.26 -8.57 -23.83
N VAL A 423 2.68 -7.51 -24.54
CA VAL A 423 2.57 -7.41 -26.00
C VAL A 423 3.36 -8.55 -26.66
N SER A 424 4.58 -8.81 -26.20
CA SER A 424 5.44 -9.87 -26.77
C SER A 424 4.83 -11.25 -26.58
N LEU A 425 4.29 -11.56 -25.39
CA LEU A 425 3.64 -12.84 -25.10
C LEU A 425 2.34 -13.01 -25.90
N ALA A 426 1.54 -11.96 -26.02
CA ALA A 426 0.34 -11.96 -26.85
C ALA A 426 0.68 -12.23 -28.33
N LEU A 427 1.70 -11.57 -28.88
CA LEU A 427 2.15 -11.79 -30.25
C LEU A 427 2.65 -13.21 -30.47
N LEU A 428 3.38 -13.79 -29.51
CA LEU A 428 3.84 -15.17 -29.57
C LEU A 428 2.66 -16.16 -29.66
N ILE A 429 1.61 -15.95 -28.85
CA ILE A 429 0.40 -16.80 -28.84
C ILE A 429 -0.37 -16.64 -30.15
N LEU A 430 -0.54 -15.41 -30.63
CA LEU A 430 -1.22 -15.14 -31.91
C LEU A 430 -0.43 -15.71 -33.09
N TYR A 431 0.90 -15.58 -33.09
CA TYR A 431 1.78 -16.16 -34.11
C TYR A 431 1.63 -17.68 -34.15
N ARG A 432 1.60 -18.34 -32.99
CA ARG A 432 1.42 -19.79 -32.88
C ARG A 432 0.05 -20.24 -33.39
N ASN A 433 -1.02 -19.50 -33.10
CA ASN A 433 -2.39 -19.94 -33.35
C ASN A 433 -2.96 -19.52 -34.71
N LEU A 434 -2.52 -18.37 -35.25
CA LEU A 434 -3.06 -17.77 -36.47
C LEU A 434 -2.02 -17.60 -37.58
N GLY A 435 -0.72 -17.79 -37.28
CA GLY A 435 0.39 -17.56 -38.19
C GLY A 435 0.85 -16.10 -38.26
N ALA A 436 1.98 -15.88 -38.94
CA ALA A 436 2.71 -14.60 -38.96
C ALA A 436 1.89 -13.44 -39.54
N ALA A 437 1.20 -13.67 -40.67
CA ALA A 437 0.45 -12.63 -41.37
C ALA A 437 -0.69 -12.07 -40.51
N ALA A 438 -1.43 -12.96 -39.83
CA ALA A 438 -2.56 -12.59 -38.98
C ALA A 438 -2.11 -11.95 -37.64
N SER A 439 -0.98 -12.38 -37.07
CA SER A 439 -0.44 -11.73 -35.87
C SER A 439 0.03 -10.31 -36.14
N VAL A 440 0.68 -10.07 -37.29
CA VAL A 440 1.13 -8.74 -37.69
C VAL A 440 -0.07 -7.85 -38.04
N SER A 441 -1.08 -8.37 -38.74
CA SER A 441 -2.30 -7.60 -39.04
C SER A 441 -3.08 -7.25 -37.78
N ALA A 442 -3.13 -8.14 -36.78
CA ALA A 442 -3.76 -7.87 -35.50
C ALA A 442 -3.02 -6.76 -34.72
N LEU A 443 -1.69 -6.80 -34.72
CA LEU A 443 -0.87 -5.73 -34.11
C LEU A 443 -1.11 -4.39 -34.81
N ALA A 444 -1.08 -4.38 -36.14
CA ALA A 444 -1.33 -3.18 -36.94
C ALA A 444 -2.74 -2.61 -36.70
N ALA A 445 -3.76 -3.47 -36.66
CA ALA A 445 -5.13 -3.08 -36.34
C ALA A 445 -5.23 -2.50 -34.92
N THR A 446 -4.53 -3.10 -33.96
CA THR A 446 -4.50 -2.62 -32.57
C THR A 446 -3.84 -1.24 -32.45
N ILE A 447 -2.71 -1.04 -33.14
CA ILE A 447 -2.02 0.25 -33.21
C ILE A 447 -2.91 1.31 -33.88
N LEU A 448 -3.62 0.94 -34.96
CA LEU A 448 -4.54 1.85 -35.65
C LEU A 448 -5.71 2.27 -34.74
N VAL A 449 -6.32 1.31 -34.03
CA VAL A 449 -7.38 1.60 -33.06
C VAL A 449 -6.85 2.50 -31.94
N MET A 450 -5.66 2.24 -31.41
CA MET A 450 -5.02 3.09 -30.42
C MET A 450 -4.78 4.51 -30.95
N ALA A 451 -4.20 4.64 -32.15
CA ALA A 451 -3.96 5.94 -32.80
C ALA A 451 -5.26 6.73 -33.01
N SER A 452 -6.37 6.04 -33.32
CA SER A 452 -7.69 6.66 -33.44
C SER A 452 -8.26 7.17 -32.11
N ASN A 453 -7.89 6.56 -30.97
CA ASN A 453 -8.34 6.96 -29.65
C ASN A 453 -7.56 8.17 -29.10
N THR A 454 -6.27 8.31 -29.44
CA THR A 454 -5.41 9.42 -28.99
C THR A 454 -6.01 10.82 -29.18
N PRO A 455 -6.58 11.22 -30.34
CA PRO A 455 -7.19 12.54 -30.48
C PRO A 455 -8.43 12.72 -29.60
N LEU A 456 -9.22 11.67 -29.38
CA LEU A 456 -10.38 11.70 -28.48
C LEU A 456 -9.93 11.83 -27.02
N ALA A 457 -8.90 11.10 -26.60
CA ALA A 457 -8.32 11.20 -25.27
C ALA A 457 -7.74 12.60 -25.01
N ASN A 458 -7.00 13.16 -25.97
CA ASN A 458 -6.50 14.54 -25.89
C ASN A 458 -7.64 15.57 -25.80
N ARG A 459 -8.73 15.36 -26.56
CA ARG A 459 -9.93 16.19 -26.49
C ARG A 459 -10.63 16.04 -25.13
N GLN A 460 -10.70 14.83 -24.59
CA GLN A 460 -11.26 14.54 -23.26
C GLN A 460 -10.47 15.29 -22.19
N GLN A 461 -9.13 15.25 -22.22
CA GLN A 461 -8.28 15.97 -21.28
C GLN A 461 -8.50 17.49 -21.35
N ARG A 462 -8.52 18.09 -22.56
CA ARG A 462 -8.80 19.53 -22.74
C ARG A 462 -10.20 19.92 -22.24
N LEU A 463 -11.21 19.09 -22.50
CA LEU A 463 -12.57 19.32 -22.01
C LEU A 463 -12.63 19.20 -20.49
N HIS A 464 -11.90 18.26 -19.89
CA HIS A 464 -11.79 18.09 -18.45
C HIS A 464 -11.19 19.35 -17.79
N SER A 465 -10.10 19.89 -18.33
CA SER A 465 -9.52 21.17 -17.86
C SER A 465 -10.54 22.31 -17.92
N LYS A 466 -11.25 22.45 -19.05
CA LYS A 466 -12.30 23.46 -19.19
C LYS A 466 -13.47 23.26 -18.21
N ILE A 467 -13.80 22.02 -17.85
CA ILE A 467 -14.83 21.76 -16.84
C ILE A 467 -14.34 22.23 -15.47
N MET A 468 -13.08 21.94 -15.11
CA MET A 468 -12.50 22.38 -13.85
C MET A 468 -12.48 23.91 -13.75
N GLU A 469 -12.03 24.64 -14.78
CA GLU A 469 -12.11 26.12 -14.80
C GLU A 469 -13.53 26.65 -14.52
N ALA A 470 -14.55 26.07 -15.16
CA ALA A 470 -15.92 26.50 -14.98
C ALA A 470 -16.47 26.14 -13.59
N LYS A 471 -16.10 24.96 -13.08
CA LYS A 471 -16.43 24.48 -11.74
C LYS A 471 -15.80 25.39 -10.68
N ASP A 472 -14.52 25.72 -10.80
CA ASP A 472 -13.79 26.57 -9.87
C ASP A 472 -14.36 27.98 -9.84
N GLY A 473 -14.66 28.55 -11.01
CA GLY A 473 -15.35 29.84 -11.11
C GLY A 473 -16.71 29.84 -10.39
N ARG A 474 -17.50 28.77 -10.52
CA ARG A 474 -18.77 28.62 -9.80
C ARG A 474 -18.55 28.43 -8.30
N MET A 475 -17.61 27.57 -7.89
CA MET A 475 -17.30 27.31 -6.48
C MET A 475 -16.84 28.59 -5.76
N LYS A 476 -15.97 29.38 -6.41
CA LYS A 476 -15.55 30.69 -5.90
C LYS A 476 -16.73 31.63 -5.69
N ALA A 477 -17.59 31.80 -6.71
CA ALA A 477 -18.78 32.64 -6.59
C ALA A 477 -19.74 32.15 -5.50
N THR A 478 -19.86 30.83 -5.33
CA THR A 478 -20.68 30.22 -4.27
C THR A 478 -20.11 30.54 -2.88
N ALA A 479 -18.80 30.37 -2.71
CA ALA A 479 -18.11 30.67 -1.46
C ALA A 479 -18.21 32.16 -1.08
N GLU A 480 -18.02 33.07 -2.04
CA GLU A 480 -18.21 34.51 -1.84
C GLU A 480 -19.66 34.86 -1.44
N THR A 481 -20.64 34.23 -2.09
CA THR A 481 -22.06 34.43 -1.76
C THR A 481 -22.37 33.94 -0.34
N LEU A 482 -21.86 32.78 0.07
CA LEU A 482 -22.04 32.25 1.41
C LEU A 482 -21.33 33.10 2.48
N LYS A 483 -20.12 33.59 2.18
CA LYS A 483 -19.37 34.49 3.07
C LYS A 483 -20.14 35.79 3.34
N CYS A 484 -20.85 36.30 2.34
CA CYS A 484 -21.64 37.52 2.44
C CYS A 484 -23.14 37.26 2.76
N MET A 485 -23.53 36.03 3.11
CA MET A 485 -24.95 35.63 3.20
C MET A 485 -25.80 36.57 4.07
N ARG A 486 -25.25 37.03 5.20
CA ARG A 486 -25.94 37.99 6.09
C ARG A 486 -26.25 39.31 5.37
N VAL A 487 -25.31 39.84 4.59
CA VAL A 487 -25.50 41.08 3.82
C VAL A 487 -26.50 40.85 2.69
N LEU A 488 -26.41 39.72 1.98
CA LEU A 488 -27.39 39.39 0.94
C LEU A 488 -28.82 39.28 1.49
N LYS A 489 -29.01 38.66 2.66
CA LYS A 489 -30.32 38.57 3.34
C LYS A 489 -30.85 39.92 3.77
N LEU A 490 -29.98 40.80 4.28
CA LEU A 490 -30.37 42.16 4.67
C LEU A 490 -30.90 42.98 3.48
N HIS A 491 -30.39 42.72 2.27
CA HIS A 491 -30.81 43.41 1.04
C HIS A 491 -31.79 42.61 0.17
N ALA A 492 -32.24 41.42 0.60
CA ALA A 492 -33.09 40.51 -0.18
C ALA A 492 -32.53 40.20 -1.59
N TRP A 493 -31.20 40.05 -1.70
CA TRP A 493 -30.50 39.80 -2.97
C TRP A 493 -30.27 38.31 -3.28
N GLU A 494 -30.87 37.39 -2.53
CA GLU A 494 -30.60 35.96 -2.65
C GLU A 494 -30.98 35.42 -4.04
N THR A 495 -32.13 35.84 -4.58
CA THR A 495 -32.61 35.40 -5.90
C THR A 495 -31.73 35.91 -7.03
N ALA A 496 -31.26 37.15 -6.95
CA ALA A 496 -30.37 37.75 -7.94
C ALA A 496 -29.01 37.02 -8.01
N TYR A 497 -28.43 36.69 -6.86
CA TYR A 497 -27.17 35.93 -6.80
C TYR A 497 -27.36 34.45 -7.14
N LEU A 498 -28.50 33.86 -6.79
CA LEU A 498 -28.85 32.51 -7.22
C LEU A 498 -28.90 32.40 -8.75
N ASN A 499 -29.54 33.36 -9.43
CA ASN A 499 -29.60 33.38 -10.89
C ASN A 499 -28.20 33.50 -11.52
N LYS A 500 -27.32 34.36 -10.98
CA LYS A 500 -25.91 34.43 -11.41
C LYS A 500 -25.17 33.09 -11.22
N LEU A 501 -25.45 32.36 -10.14
CA LEU A 501 -24.86 31.02 -9.93
C LEU A 501 -25.40 29.98 -10.92
N LEU A 502 -26.69 30.04 -11.26
CA LEU A 502 -27.32 29.16 -12.25
C LEU A 502 -26.75 29.39 -13.66
N GLU A 503 -26.52 30.64 -14.06
CA GLU A 503 -25.85 30.96 -15.33
C GLU A 503 -24.45 30.34 -15.43
N ARG A 504 -23.67 30.40 -14.34
CA ARG A 504 -22.35 29.75 -14.25
C ARG A 504 -22.49 28.23 -14.33
N ARG A 505 -23.50 27.67 -13.65
CA ARG A 505 -23.80 26.23 -13.69
C ARG A 505 -24.17 25.77 -15.10
N ASP A 506 -24.84 26.59 -15.90
CA ASP A 506 -25.17 26.25 -17.28
C ASP A 506 -23.94 26.20 -18.20
N VAL A 507 -22.98 27.10 -18.01
CA VAL A 507 -21.68 27.03 -18.71
C VAL A 507 -20.96 25.72 -18.38
N GLU A 508 -20.88 25.37 -17.09
CA GLU A 508 -20.31 24.10 -16.62
C GLU A 508 -21.05 22.90 -17.21
N ARG A 509 -22.39 22.90 -17.18
CA ARG A 509 -23.24 21.84 -17.73
C ARG A 509 -23.02 21.63 -19.23
N ARG A 510 -22.89 22.70 -20.02
CA ARG A 510 -22.60 22.60 -21.46
C ARG A 510 -21.23 21.97 -21.73
N ARG A 511 -20.20 22.35 -20.95
CA ARG A 511 -18.85 21.76 -21.04
C ARG A 511 -18.88 20.28 -20.63
N LEU A 512 -19.56 19.96 -19.53
CA LEU A 512 -19.74 18.59 -19.04
C LEU A 512 -20.44 17.69 -20.07
N ARG A 513 -21.49 18.18 -20.73
CA ARG A 513 -22.20 17.42 -21.77
C ARG A 513 -21.25 17.00 -22.90
N ARG A 514 -20.41 17.92 -23.41
CA ARG A 514 -19.43 17.62 -24.47
C ARG A 514 -18.38 16.61 -24.01
N TYR A 515 -17.94 16.70 -22.76
CA TYR A 515 -17.03 15.74 -22.15
C TYR A 515 -17.64 14.35 -22.05
N LEU A 516 -18.89 14.24 -21.57
CA LEU A 516 -19.59 12.96 -21.47
C LEU A 516 -19.76 12.30 -22.84
N TYR A 517 -20.16 13.04 -23.88
CA TYR A 517 -20.21 12.49 -25.25
C TYR A 517 -18.85 12.00 -25.75
N THR A 518 -17.76 12.71 -25.40
CA THR A 518 -16.40 12.27 -25.75
C THR A 518 -16.02 11.00 -24.99
N CYS A 519 -16.38 10.89 -23.70
CA CYS A 519 -16.17 9.68 -22.90
C CYS A 519 -16.97 8.49 -23.46
N SER A 520 -18.21 8.71 -23.88
CA SER A 520 -19.02 7.67 -24.52
C SER A 520 -18.40 7.18 -25.83
N ALA A 521 -17.84 8.09 -26.65
CA ALA A 521 -17.14 7.71 -27.87
C ALA A 521 -15.88 6.88 -27.59
N ILE A 522 -15.09 7.25 -26.58
CA ILE A 522 -13.91 6.48 -26.15
C ILE A 522 -14.32 5.10 -25.61
N ALA A 523 -15.36 5.04 -24.77
CA ALA A 523 -15.87 3.78 -24.22
C ALA A 523 -16.42 2.88 -25.32
N PHE A 524 -17.12 3.44 -26.32
CA PHE A 524 -17.56 2.69 -27.49
C PHE A 524 -16.38 2.10 -28.27
N LEU A 525 -15.36 2.91 -28.57
CA LEU A 525 -14.15 2.44 -29.26
C LEU A 525 -13.39 1.40 -28.44
N PHE A 526 -13.39 1.52 -27.11
CA PHE A 526 -12.89 0.48 -26.21
C PHE A 526 -13.66 -0.83 -26.42
N TRP A 527 -14.95 -0.88 -26.13
CA TRP A 527 -15.71 -2.13 -26.23
C TRP A 527 -15.80 -2.71 -27.66
N ALA A 528 -15.69 -1.88 -28.70
CA ALA A 528 -15.67 -2.30 -30.09
C ALA A 528 -14.29 -2.80 -30.57
N SER A 529 -13.19 -2.43 -29.91
CA SER A 529 -11.83 -2.73 -30.37
C SER A 529 -11.54 -4.22 -30.56
N PRO A 530 -11.85 -5.14 -29.62
CA PRO A 530 -11.59 -6.57 -29.82
C PRO A 530 -12.30 -7.13 -31.05
N THR A 531 -13.51 -6.66 -31.33
CA THR A 531 -14.28 -7.07 -32.50
C THR A 531 -13.61 -6.58 -33.79
N LEU A 532 -13.21 -5.30 -33.84
CA LEU A 532 -12.53 -4.74 -35.01
C LEU A 532 -11.18 -5.45 -35.29
N VAL A 533 -10.38 -5.67 -34.25
CA VAL A 533 -9.10 -6.39 -34.37
C VAL A 533 -9.34 -7.84 -34.82
N SER A 534 -10.36 -8.51 -34.30
CA SER A 534 -10.72 -9.88 -34.70
C SER A 534 -11.16 -9.95 -36.16
N VAL A 535 -11.99 -9.01 -36.64
CA VAL A 535 -12.44 -8.96 -38.04
C VAL A 535 -11.25 -8.84 -38.99
N VAL A 536 -10.29 -7.96 -38.68
CA VAL A 536 -9.08 -7.81 -39.50
C VAL A 536 -8.20 -9.05 -39.44
N ALA A 537 -7.94 -9.58 -38.24
CA ALA A 537 -7.06 -10.74 -38.05
C ALA A 537 -7.63 -12.00 -38.73
N PHE A 538 -8.91 -12.32 -38.51
CA PHE A 538 -9.55 -13.48 -39.13
C PHE A 538 -9.77 -13.29 -40.63
N GLY A 539 -10.05 -12.05 -41.08
CA GLY A 539 -10.10 -11.73 -42.51
C GLY A 539 -8.78 -12.06 -43.23
N VAL A 540 -7.65 -11.69 -42.63
CA VAL A 540 -6.31 -12.02 -43.14
C VAL A 540 -6.03 -13.52 -43.08
N CYS A 541 -6.48 -14.23 -42.04
CA CYS A 541 -6.40 -15.71 -42.01
C CYS A 541 -7.14 -16.35 -43.19
N ILE A 542 -8.37 -15.90 -43.47
CA ILE A 542 -9.19 -16.43 -44.58
C ILE A 542 -8.49 -16.16 -45.92
N LEU A 543 -7.99 -14.94 -46.14
CA LEU A 543 -7.25 -14.57 -47.35
C LEU A 543 -5.94 -15.35 -47.51
N SER A 544 -5.23 -15.60 -46.40
CA SER A 544 -3.98 -16.36 -46.37
C SER A 544 -4.20 -17.89 -46.37
N LYS A 545 -5.47 -18.34 -46.43
CA LYS A 545 -5.88 -19.75 -46.35
C LYS A 545 -5.34 -20.48 -45.11
N ALA A 546 -5.17 -19.77 -43.99
CA ALA A 546 -4.76 -20.36 -42.73
C ALA A 546 -5.91 -21.14 -42.08
N PRO A 547 -5.67 -22.32 -41.46
CA PRO A 547 -6.72 -23.11 -40.82
C PRO A 547 -7.26 -22.38 -39.57
N LEU A 548 -8.53 -21.99 -39.62
CA LEU A 548 -9.22 -21.34 -38.51
C LEU A 548 -10.17 -22.34 -37.83
N THR A 549 -9.75 -22.88 -36.69
CA THR A 549 -10.59 -23.78 -35.87
C THR A 549 -11.27 -22.99 -34.75
N ALA A 550 -12.32 -23.57 -34.15
CA ALA A 550 -13.01 -22.95 -33.01
C ALA A 550 -12.05 -22.63 -31.84
N GLY A 551 -11.08 -23.52 -31.59
CA GLY A 551 -10.06 -23.33 -30.57
C GLY A 551 -9.12 -22.16 -30.85
N THR A 552 -8.62 -22.03 -32.09
CA THR A 552 -7.70 -20.93 -32.45
C THR A 552 -8.41 -19.58 -32.46
N ALA A 553 -9.68 -19.54 -32.90
CA ALA A 553 -10.50 -18.32 -32.86
C ALA A 553 -10.80 -17.86 -31.42
N LEU A 554 -11.21 -18.78 -30.53
CA LEU A 554 -11.48 -18.46 -29.12
C LEU A 554 -10.22 -18.03 -28.36
N SER A 555 -9.10 -18.68 -28.63
CA SER A 555 -7.79 -18.31 -28.06
C SER A 555 -7.35 -16.91 -28.50
N ALA A 556 -7.49 -16.60 -29.79
CA ALA A 556 -7.18 -15.28 -30.33
C ALA A 556 -8.07 -14.18 -29.71
N LEU A 557 -9.38 -14.42 -29.61
CA LEU A 557 -10.33 -13.48 -29.00
C LEU A 557 -10.00 -13.22 -27.51
N ALA A 558 -9.64 -14.27 -26.76
CA ALA A 558 -9.20 -14.13 -25.37
C ALA A 558 -7.89 -13.32 -25.27
N THR A 559 -6.94 -13.56 -26.18
CA THR A 559 -5.67 -12.84 -26.24
C THR A 559 -5.87 -11.35 -26.54
N PHE A 560 -6.77 -11.01 -27.48
CA PHE A 560 -7.10 -9.62 -27.79
C PHE A 560 -7.71 -8.87 -26.60
N ARG A 561 -8.58 -9.53 -25.82
CA ARG A 561 -9.19 -8.93 -24.62
C ARG A 561 -8.16 -8.64 -23.53
N ILE A 562 -7.22 -9.54 -23.30
CA ILE A 562 -6.16 -9.34 -22.30
C ILE A 562 -5.23 -8.20 -22.73
N LEU A 563 -4.88 -8.14 -24.02
CA LEU A 563 -3.98 -7.12 -24.57
C LEU A 563 -4.60 -5.71 -24.56
N GLN A 564 -5.93 -5.63 -24.53
CA GLN A 564 -6.66 -4.38 -24.59
C GLN A 564 -6.40 -3.48 -23.38
N GLU A 565 -6.58 -3.98 -22.16
CA GLU A 565 -6.43 -3.21 -20.92
C GLU A 565 -5.10 -2.44 -20.82
N PRO A 566 -3.92 -3.07 -20.99
CA PRO A 566 -2.65 -2.36 -20.87
C PRO A 566 -2.41 -1.34 -22.00
N ILE A 567 -2.94 -1.58 -23.20
CA ILE A 567 -2.84 -0.63 -24.32
C ILE A 567 -3.68 0.62 -24.07
N TYR A 568 -4.89 0.46 -23.55
CA TYR A 568 -5.77 1.59 -23.28
C TYR A 568 -5.37 2.39 -22.03
N ASN A 569 -4.70 1.77 -21.07
CA ASN A 569 -4.17 2.46 -19.88
C ASN A 569 -2.84 3.18 -20.15
N LEU A 570 -2.20 2.98 -21.32
CA LEU A 570 -0.92 3.62 -21.67
C LEU A 570 -0.94 5.16 -21.62
N PRO A 571 -1.96 5.88 -22.16
CA PRO A 571 -2.00 7.33 -22.07
C PRO A 571 -2.07 7.83 -20.62
N GLU A 572 -2.79 7.11 -19.75
CA GLU A 572 -2.87 7.42 -18.33
C GLU A 572 -1.53 7.19 -17.63
N LEU A 573 -0.86 6.08 -17.92
CA LEU A 573 0.51 5.79 -17.45
C LEU A 573 1.48 6.90 -17.84
N VAL A 574 1.48 7.32 -19.11
CA VAL A 574 2.33 8.42 -19.61
C VAL A 574 1.99 9.74 -18.92
N ASN A 575 0.71 10.07 -18.78
CA ASN A 575 0.27 11.27 -18.09
C ASN A 575 0.70 11.26 -16.61
N MET A 576 0.58 10.12 -15.92
CA MET A 576 1.03 9.98 -14.53
C MET A 576 2.55 10.11 -14.39
N MET A 577 3.34 9.58 -15.32
CA MET A 577 4.79 9.78 -15.35
C MET A 577 5.16 11.26 -15.51
N ILE A 578 4.52 11.97 -16.45
CA ILE A 578 4.76 13.39 -16.67
C ILE A 578 4.37 14.21 -15.44
N GLN A 579 3.20 13.94 -14.84
CA GLN A 579 2.74 14.63 -13.64
C GLN A 579 3.68 14.40 -12.45
N ALA A 580 4.04 13.15 -12.17
CA ALA A 580 4.96 12.82 -11.09
C ALA A 580 6.33 13.47 -11.27
N LYS A 581 6.86 13.50 -12.50
CA LYS A 581 8.11 14.20 -12.80
C LYS A 581 8.01 15.69 -12.46
N VAL A 582 6.99 16.39 -12.97
CA VAL A 582 6.81 17.83 -12.70
C VAL A 582 6.63 18.11 -11.21
N SER A 583 5.89 17.26 -10.49
CA SER A 583 5.72 17.37 -9.05
C SER A 583 7.02 17.17 -8.27
N ILE A 584 7.83 16.17 -8.64
CA ILE A 584 9.14 15.94 -8.01
C ILE A 584 10.09 17.10 -8.31
N ASP A 585 10.14 17.59 -9.55
CA ASP A 585 11.00 18.72 -9.93
C ASP A 585 10.64 19.96 -9.09
N ARG A 586 9.35 20.28 -8.92
CA ARG A 586 8.89 21.40 -8.08
C ARG A 586 9.25 21.25 -6.61
N ILE A 587 9.07 20.05 -6.04
CA ILE A 587 9.44 19.77 -4.65
C ILE A 587 10.97 19.90 -4.49
N GLN A 588 11.75 19.45 -5.48
CA GLN A 588 13.19 19.57 -5.47
C GLN A 588 13.66 21.02 -5.51
N ASP A 589 13.08 21.83 -6.39
CA ASP A 589 13.41 23.26 -6.50
C ASP A 589 13.08 23.98 -5.19
N PHE A 590 11.91 23.71 -4.60
CA PHE A 590 11.50 24.27 -3.31
C PHE A 590 12.48 23.94 -2.17
N ILE A 591 12.96 22.70 -2.11
CA ILE A 591 13.87 22.29 -1.03
C ILE A 591 15.29 22.84 -1.25
N LYS A 592 15.73 23.02 -2.51
CA LYS A 592 17.04 23.60 -2.82
C LYS A 592 17.14 25.09 -2.52
N GLU A 593 16.09 25.86 -2.81
CA GLU A 593 16.04 27.31 -2.61
C GLU A 593 16.40 27.72 -1.16
N GLU A 594 16.04 26.90 -0.17
CA GLU A 594 16.38 27.14 1.24
C GLU A 594 17.86 26.84 1.58
N GLU A 595 18.47 25.82 0.97
CA GLU A 595 19.89 25.50 1.25
C GLU A 595 20.81 26.64 0.81
N GLU A 596 20.43 27.35 -0.25
CA GLU A 596 21.11 28.57 -0.71
C GLU A 596 20.85 29.77 0.23
N GLN A 597 19.71 29.80 0.92
CA GLN A 597 19.33 30.83 1.90
C GLN A 597 19.86 30.59 3.32
N LYS A 598 20.47 29.43 3.61
CA LYS A 598 21.17 29.15 4.88
C LYS A 598 22.47 29.97 5.00
N LYS A 599 22.39 31.30 4.99
CA LYS A 599 23.43 32.15 5.55
C LYS A 599 23.50 31.90 7.06
N PRO A 600 24.71 31.83 7.65
CA PRO A 600 24.85 31.60 9.08
C PRO A 600 24.11 32.69 9.84
N SER A 601 23.18 32.25 10.69
CA SER A 601 22.55 33.08 11.72
C SER A 601 23.64 33.57 12.66
N ASN A 602 24.21 34.74 12.41
CA ASN A 602 25.13 35.42 13.32
C ASN A 602 24.36 36.04 14.51
N GLN A 603 23.44 35.28 15.11
CA GLN A 603 22.95 35.57 16.45
C GLN A 603 24.07 35.17 17.41
N ILE A 604 24.72 36.16 18.00
CA ILE A 604 25.75 35.95 19.02
C ILE A 604 25.02 35.91 20.36
N GLU A 605 25.26 34.88 21.15
CA GLU A 605 24.84 34.87 22.56
C GLU A 605 25.54 36.05 23.27
N THR A 606 24.75 37.03 23.69
CA THR A 606 25.23 38.18 24.46
C THR A 606 25.50 37.75 25.91
N SER A 607 26.40 38.48 26.60
CA SER A 607 26.64 38.28 28.03
C SER A 607 25.35 38.32 28.85
N ASP A 608 25.20 37.48 29.88
CA ASP A 608 23.98 37.29 30.68
C ASP A 608 23.28 38.58 31.16
N MET A 609 24.01 39.69 31.37
CA MET A 609 23.42 40.97 31.78
C MET A 609 22.67 41.73 30.66
N ARG A 610 23.01 41.51 29.39
CA ARG A 610 22.43 42.24 28.24
C ARG A 610 21.34 41.39 27.60
N GLY A 611 20.09 41.81 27.78
CA GLY A 611 18.92 41.09 27.26
C GLY A 611 18.84 41.16 25.74
N VAL A 612 18.87 42.38 25.17
CA VAL A 612 18.83 42.61 23.72
C VAL A 612 19.87 43.65 23.32
N GLU A 613 20.68 43.34 22.32
CA GLU A 613 21.68 44.23 21.73
C GLU A 613 21.50 44.27 20.22
N ILE A 614 21.23 45.45 19.66
CA ILE A 614 21.03 45.66 18.23
C ILE A 614 22.09 46.62 17.73
N GLU A 615 23.00 46.13 16.89
CA GLU A 615 23.98 46.98 16.22
C GLU A 615 23.35 47.77 15.06
N PRO A 616 23.93 48.94 14.69
CA PRO A 616 23.47 49.72 13.55
C PRO A 616 23.47 48.90 12.26
N GLY A 617 22.36 48.92 11.53
CA GLY A 617 22.20 48.10 10.33
C GLY A 617 20.89 48.32 9.59
N GLU A 618 20.83 47.77 8.39
CA GLU A 618 19.68 47.84 7.49
C GLU A 618 19.04 46.46 7.35
N TYR A 619 17.70 46.39 7.40
CA TYR A 619 16.90 45.16 7.39
C TYR A 619 15.79 45.28 6.32
N ALA A 620 15.47 44.19 5.62
CA ALA A 620 14.39 44.16 4.64
C ALA A 620 13.75 42.78 4.50
N TRP A 621 12.43 42.73 4.28
CA TRP A 621 11.67 41.48 4.12
C TRP A 621 12.04 40.67 2.87
N GLU A 622 12.45 41.33 1.77
CA GLU A 622 12.84 40.70 0.52
C GLU A 622 14.35 40.89 0.31
N ALA A 623 15.10 39.79 0.35
CA ALA A 623 16.50 39.74 -0.04
C ALA A 623 16.66 39.26 -1.49
N ASP A 624 15.72 39.61 -2.37
CA ASP A 624 15.76 39.17 -3.77
C ASP A 624 16.92 39.87 -4.50
N ASP A 625 17.81 39.08 -5.10
CA ASP A 625 18.99 39.56 -5.83
C ASP A 625 18.65 40.20 -7.19
N SER A 626 17.37 40.18 -7.62
CA SER A 626 16.95 40.54 -8.98
C SER A 626 16.27 41.90 -9.16
N SER A 627 16.12 42.73 -8.12
CA SER A 627 15.58 44.09 -8.30
C SER A 627 16.51 45.19 -7.74
N MET A 628 16.90 46.11 -8.63
CA MET A 628 17.83 47.23 -8.41
C MET A 628 17.36 48.30 -7.40
N SER A 629 16.31 48.06 -6.62
CA SER A 629 15.73 49.03 -5.69
C SER A 629 15.54 48.43 -4.30
N ARG A 630 16.64 48.18 -3.58
CA ARG A 630 16.62 47.76 -2.17
C ARG A 630 16.25 48.95 -1.28
N THR A 631 14.96 49.17 -1.05
CA THR A 631 14.53 50.09 0.01
C THR A 631 14.55 49.31 1.35
N PRO A 632 15.42 49.68 2.31
CA PRO A 632 15.44 49.01 3.60
C PRO A 632 14.10 49.25 4.31
N THR A 633 13.46 48.18 4.77
CA THR A 633 12.23 48.29 5.59
C THR A 633 12.54 48.91 6.95
N LEU A 634 13.73 48.63 7.48
CA LEU A 634 14.22 49.13 8.75
C LEU A 634 15.65 49.59 8.62
N LYS A 635 15.92 50.79 9.10
CA LYS A 635 17.28 51.33 9.23
C LYS A 635 17.50 51.72 10.68
N ILE A 636 18.53 51.13 11.28
CA ILE A 636 18.92 51.38 12.66
C ILE A 636 20.26 52.11 12.61
N ASP A 637 20.23 53.42 12.86
CA ASP A 637 21.44 54.25 12.76
C ASP A 637 22.31 54.22 14.03
N LYS A 638 21.73 53.86 15.17
CA LYS A 638 22.39 53.84 16.48
C LYS A 638 22.24 52.49 17.14
N LYS A 639 23.27 52.10 17.89
CA LYS A 639 23.27 50.90 18.70
C LYS A 639 22.20 51.00 19.79
N ILE A 640 21.36 49.97 19.90
CA ILE A 640 20.31 49.85 20.93
C ILE A 640 20.74 48.75 21.90
N GLN A 641 20.74 49.06 23.19
CA GLN A 641 21.03 48.09 24.26
C GLN A 641 19.89 48.14 25.28
N ILE A 642 19.33 46.97 25.60
CA ILE A 642 18.26 46.79 26.57
C ILE A 642 18.75 45.83 27.64
N MET A 643 18.75 46.28 28.90
CA MET A 643 19.19 45.48 30.05
C MET A 643 18.05 44.58 30.55
N ARG A 644 18.39 43.46 31.18
CA ARG A 644 17.38 42.59 31.79
C ARG A 644 16.61 43.35 32.88
N GLY A 645 15.28 43.19 32.91
CA GLY A 645 14.38 43.86 33.86
C GLY A 645 13.87 45.23 33.41
N GLU A 646 14.32 45.76 32.27
CA GLU A 646 13.82 47.01 31.72
C GLU A 646 12.47 46.83 31.00
N LYS A 647 11.56 47.79 31.20
CA LYS A 647 10.29 47.88 30.46
C LYS A 647 10.42 48.95 29.39
N VAL A 648 10.59 48.53 28.12
CA VAL A 648 10.81 49.44 26.99
C VAL A 648 9.54 49.58 26.16
N ALA A 649 9.17 50.81 25.80
CA ALA A 649 8.05 51.11 24.92
C ALA A 649 8.56 51.61 23.56
N VAL A 650 8.05 51.03 22.46
CA VAL A 650 8.36 51.44 21.08
C VAL A 650 7.19 52.23 20.52
N CYS A 651 7.40 53.52 20.25
CA CYS A 651 6.37 54.45 19.76
C CYS A 651 6.66 54.92 18.33
N GLY A 652 5.61 55.13 17.54
CA GLY A 652 5.74 55.65 16.17
C GLY A 652 4.43 55.58 15.39
N ALA A 653 4.35 56.32 14.28
CA ALA A 653 3.17 56.35 13.41
C ALA A 653 2.82 54.96 12.84
N VAL A 654 1.60 54.79 12.34
CA VAL A 654 1.20 53.55 11.64
C VAL A 654 2.10 53.36 10.41
N GLY A 655 2.63 52.14 10.22
CA GLY A 655 3.56 51.84 9.12
C GLY A 655 5.02 52.23 9.38
N SER A 656 5.38 52.74 10.57
CA SER A 656 6.76 53.13 10.89
C SER A 656 7.74 51.98 11.13
N GLY A 657 7.35 50.72 10.88
CA GLY A 657 8.22 49.54 11.07
C GLY A 657 8.30 48.96 12.49
N LYS A 658 7.39 49.31 13.42
CA LYS A 658 7.40 48.79 14.81
C LYS A 658 7.37 47.26 14.89
N SER A 659 6.42 46.62 14.21
CA SER A 659 6.32 45.17 14.14
C SER A 659 7.55 44.55 13.47
N SER A 660 8.07 45.20 12.43
CA SER A 660 9.31 44.78 11.76
C SER A 660 10.51 44.80 12.71
N LEU A 661 10.58 45.74 13.66
CA LEU A 661 11.64 45.79 14.68
C LEU A 661 11.55 44.62 15.64
N LEU A 662 10.33 44.21 16.03
CA LEU A 662 10.14 43.02 16.87
C LEU A 662 10.54 41.75 16.09
N CYS A 663 10.14 41.65 14.83
CA CYS A 663 10.52 40.53 13.96
C CYS A 663 12.03 40.44 13.72
N SER A 664 12.75 41.57 13.64
CA SER A 664 14.22 41.55 13.54
C SER A 664 14.88 41.06 14.83
N ILE A 665 14.32 41.35 16.01
CA ILE A 665 14.79 40.81 17.31
C ILE A 665 14.59 39.28 17.38
N ILE A 666 13.48 38.78 16.82
CA ILE A 666 13.21 37.33 16.75
C ILE A 666 14.18 36.65 15.77
N GLY A 667 14.58 37.38 14.71
CA GLY A 667 15.40 36.86 13.61
C GLY A 667 14.57 36.43 12.40
N GLU A 668 13.35 36.92 12.29
CA GLU A 668 12.43 36.70 11.15
C GLU A 668 12.62 37.72 10.03
N ILE A 669 13.49 38.73 10.18
CA ILE A 669 13.87 39.65 9.09
C ILE A 669 15.39 39.55 8.90
N PRO A 670 15.87 39.30 7.67
CA PRO A 670 17.29 39.24 7.39
C PRO A 670 17.88 40.66 7.38
N TRP A 671 19.14 40.78 7.80
CA TRP A 671 19.89 42.03 7.66
C TRP A 671 20.56 42.09 6.27
N ILE A 672 20.65 43.30 5.73
CA ILE A 672 21.32 43.60 4.46
C ILE A 672 22.77 44.01 4.72
N SER A 673 22.97 44.91 5.69
CA SER A 673 24.27 45.52 6.01
C SER A 673 24.33 45.90 7.49
N GLY A 674 25.51 45.84 8.10
CA GLY A 674 25.79 46.36 9.46
C GLY A 674 25.17 45.63 10.67
N GLY A 675 24.09 44.88 10.53
CA GLY A 675 23.31 44.39 11.69
C GLY A 675 23.83 43.10 12.33
N ARG A 676 24.22 43.16 13.60
CA ARG A 676 24.21 42.01 14.52
C ARG A 676 23.14 42.25 15.57
N VAL A 677 22.23 41.29 15.71
CA VAL A 677 21.26 41.25 16.80
C VAL A 677 21.72 40.15 17.76
N GLY A 678 22.08 40.55 18.98
CA GLY A 678 22.38 39.65 20.08
C GLY A 678 21.21 39.60 21.05
N VAL A 679 20.75 38.39 21.38
CA VAL A 679 19.66 38.18 22.34
C VAL A 679 20.09 37.08 23.31
N SER A 680 19.96 37.32 24.61
CA SER A 680 20.30 36.35 25.66
C SER A 680 19.03 35.81 26.32
N GLY A 681 18.83 34.48 26.23
CA GLY A 681 17.74 33.77 26.90
C GLY A 681 16.55 33.40 26.00
N SER A 682 15.52 32.86 26.65
CA SER A 682 14.26 32.45 26.05
C SER A 682 13.37 33.64 25.68
N ARG A 683 12.56 33.49 24.64
CA ARG A 683 11.75 34.57 24.06
C ARG A 683 10.28 34.19 23.99
N ALA A 684 9.40 35.12 24.37
CA ALA A 684 7.96 35.02 24.15
C ALA A 684 7.52 36.15 23.23
N TYR A 685 6.76 35.82 22.18
CA TYR A 685 6.25 36.78 21.21
C TYR A 685 4.72 36.76 21.16
N VAL A 686 4.10 37.93 21.29
CA VAL A 686 2.67 38.15 21.10
C VAL A 686 2.49 39.02 19.86
N PRO A 687 2.15 38.45 18.69
CA PRO A 687 1.88 39.20 17.47
C PRO A 687 0.61 40.05 17.57
N GLN A 688 0.57 41.10 16.75
CA GLN A 688 -0.59 41.98 16.61
C GLN A 688 -1.86 41.23 16.18
N SER A 689 -1.73 40.28 15.26
CA SER A 689 -2.82 39.41 14.83
C SER A 689 -2.81 38.11 15.66
N ALA A 690 -3.83 37.93 16.48
CA ALA A 690 -3.88 36.79 17.39
C ALA A 690 -4.00 35.45 16.64
N TRP A 691 -3.08 34.52 16.95
CA TRP A 691 -3.06 33.17 16.40
C TRP A 691 -3.40 32.13 17.47
N ILE A 692 -4.54 31.47 17.28
CA ILE A 692 -5.10 30.46 18.18
C ILE A 692 -5.17 29.12 17.44
N GLN A 693 -4.65 28.07 18.07
CA GLN A 693 -4.63 26.72 17.55
C GLN A 693 -5.99 26.06 17.77
N THR A 694 -6.38 25.15 16.88
CA THR A 694 -7.56 24.30 17.07
C THR A 694 -7.31 23.35 18.25
N GLY A 695 -8.17 23.39 19.26
CA GLY A 695 -7.99 22.66 20.51
C GLY A 695 -8.77 23.33 21.64
N THR A 696 -8.52 22.93 22.89
CA THR A 696 -9.15 23.60 24.05
C THR A 696 -8.47 24.94 24.37
N VAL A 697 -9.14 25.83 25.12
CA VAL A 697 -8.50 27.06 25.60
C VAL A 697 -7.30 26.73 26.49
N GLN A 698 -7.44 25.70 27.33
CA GLN A 698 -6.37 25.18 28.18
C GLN A 698 -5.14 24.75 27.37
N GLU A 699 -5.30 23.91 26.34
CA GLU A 699 -4.21 23.50 25.45
C GLU A 699 -3.53 24.70 24.77
N ASN A 700 -4.32 25.71 24.40
CA ASN A 700 -3.80 26.93 23.79
C ASN A 700 -2.94 27.77 24.74
N VAL A 701 -3.23 27.79 26.04
CA VAL A 701 -2.45 28.51 27.05
C VAL A 701 -1.21 27.71 27.45
N LEU A 702 -1.35 26.38 27.65
CA LEU A 702 -0.26 25.50 28.02
C LEU A 702 0.79 25.34 26.90
N PHE A 703 0.31 25.28 25.64
CA PHE A 703 1.13 25.24 24.43
C PHE A 703 2.26 24.18 24.47
N GLY A 704 1.92 22.98 24.94
CA GLY A 704 2.84 21.85 25.05
C GLY A 704 3.62 21.74 26.37
N LYS A 705 3.48 22.70 27.29
CA LYS A 705 4.00 22.56 28.66
C LYS A 705 3.04 21.79 29.56
N GLU A 706 3.59 21.12 30.57
CA GLU A 706 2.80 20.50 31.62
C GLU A 706 2.00 21.56 32.41
N MET A 707 0.85 21.16 32.95
CA MET A 707 0.00 22.07 33.70
C MET A 707 0.37 22.14 35.17
N ASP A 708 0.93 23.28 35.58
CA ASP A 708 0.93 23.72 36.96
C ASP A 708 -0.40 24.43 37.26
N ARG A 709 -1.28 23.76 38.01
CA ARG A 709 -2.62 24.27 38.34
C ARG A 709 -2.60 25.61 39.08
N ARG A 710 -1.57 25.88 39.88
CA ARG A 710 -1.48 27.13 40.64
C ARG A 710 -1.06 28.25 39.71
N TRP A 711 0.04 28.07 38.99
CA TRP A 711 0.53 29.06 38.03
C TRP A 711 -0.49 29.34 36.93
N TYR A 712 -1.15 28.29 36.40
CA TYR A 712 -2.20 28.44 35.41
C TYR A 712 -3.33 29.35 35.89
N ARG A 713 -3.80 29.16 37.13
CA ARG A 713 -4.85 29.99 37.72
C ARG A 713 -4.41 31.44 37.89
N GLU A 714 -3.20 31.64 38.41
CA GLU A 714 -2.62 32.98 38.58
C GLU A 714 -2.49 33.71 37.22
N VAL A 715 -2.08 33.01 36.15
CA VAL A 715 -2.00 33.56 34.79
C VAL A 715 -3.37 33.88 34.21
N MET A 716 -4.37 33.01 34.41
CA MET A 716 -5.74 33.23 33.92
C MET A 716 -6.39 34.45 34.61
N GLU A 717 -6.15 34.61 35.91
CA GLU A 717 -6.61 35.76 36.68
C GLU A 717 -5.88 37.06 36.30
N ALA A 718 -4.55 37.00 36.14
CA ALA A 718 -3.76 38.13 35.67
C ALA A 718 -4.20 38.60 34.28
N CYS A 719 -4.56 37.66 33.40
CA CYS A 719 -5.09 37.95 32.06
C CYS A 719 -6.57 38.32 32.04
N ALA A 720 -7.24 38.41 33.20
CA ALA A 720 -8.68 38.67 33.33
C ALA A 720 -9.57 37.70 32.52
N LEU A 721 -9.16 36.45 32.37
CA LEU A 721 -9.91 35.42 31.62
C LEU A 721 -10.95 34.69 32.48
N ASP A 722 -10.90 34.80 33.81
CA ASP A 722 -11.81 34.08 34.73
C ASP A 722 -13.28 34.31 34.42
N ARG A 723 -13.63 35.56 34.05
CA ARG A 723 -15.01 35.91 33.68
C ARG A 723 -15.44 35.23 32.39
N ASP A 724 -14.54 35.13 31.40
CA ASP A 724 -14.83 34.45 30.14
C ASP A 724 -14.98 32.94 30.36
N VAL A 725 -14.10 32.35 31.18
CA VAL A 725 -14.18 30.94 31.58
C VAL A 725 -15.51 30.63 32.26
N GLY A 726 -16.01 31.51 33.13
CA GLY A 726 -17.32 31.33 33.77
C GLY A 726 -18.53 31.43 32.83
N ILE A 727 -18.36 32.01 31.64
CA ILE A 727 -19.42 32.16 30.63
C ILE A 727 -19.40 31.02 29.60
N TRP A 728 -18.22 30.46 29.33
CA TRP A 728 -18.08 29.38 28.37
C TRP A 728 -18.75 28.08 28.86
N PRO A 729 -19.44 27.33 27.99
CA PRO A 729 -20.24 26.17 28.38
C PRO A 729 -19.43 25.07 29.07
N ASP A 730 -18.18 24.85 28.63
CA ASP A 730 -17.27 23.84 29.19
C ASP A 730 -16.08 24.49 29.92
N GLY A 731 -16.20 25.76 30.34
CA GLY A 731 -15.11 26.48 30.97
C GLY A 731 -13.86 26.58 30.09
N ASP A 732 -12.69 26.30 30.66
CA ASP A 732 -11.39 26.31 29.98
C ASP A 732 -11.16 25.11 29.04
N LEU A 733 -11.99 24.07 29.15
CA LEU A 733 -12.02 22.92 28.22
C LEU A 733 -12.82 23.20 26.94
N THR A 734 -13.39 24.40 26.81
CA THR A 734 -14.15 24.79 25.62
C THR A 734 -13.31 24.66 24.36
N LEU A 735 -13.85 23.94 23.38
CA LEU A 735 -13.22 23.69 22.09
C LEU A 735 -13.23 24.96 21.23
N VAL A 736 -12.02 25.41 20.87
CA VAL A 736 -11.78 26.55 19.99
C VAL A 736 -11.56 26.05 18.56
N GLY A 737 -12.44 26.47 17.65
CA GLY A 737 -12.34 26.15 16.23
C GLY A 737 -11.18 26.87 15.51
N GLU A 738 -10.98 26.58 14.23
CA GLU A 738 -9.88 27.12 13.42
C GLU A 738 -9.78 28.66 13.52
N ARG A 739 -8.58 29.17 13.85
CA ARG A 739 -8.31 30.61 14.09
C ARG A 739 -9.21 31.27 15.15
N GLY A 740 -9.79 30.47 16.04
CA GLY A 740 -10.67 30.92 17.11
C GLY A 740 -11.94 31.60 16.61
N ILE A 741 -12.60 31.09 15.57
CA ILE A 741 -13.83 31.71 15.02
C ILE A 741 -14.94 31.94 16.08
N ASN A 742 -14.94 31.15 17.15
CA ASN A 742 -15.90 31.24 18.26
C ASN A 742 -15.58 32.32 19.30
N LEU A 743 -14.41 32.96 19.22
CA LEU A 743 -13.90 33.90 20.22
C LEU A 743 -13.93 35.35 19.72
N SER A 744 -14.17 36.30 20.63
CA SER A 744 -14.05 37.73 20.34
C SER A 744 -12.58 38.15 20.16
N GLY A 745 -12.33 39.29 19.51
CA GLY A 745 -10.96 39.80 19.31
C GLY A 745 -10.19 39.98 20.62
N GLY A 746 -10.84 40.56 21.65
CA GLY A 746 -10.24 40.75 22.97
C GLY A 746 -10.00 39.45 23.73
N GLN A 747 -10.83 38.43 23.55
CA GLN A 747 -10.58 37.08 24.10
C GLN A 747 -9.35 36.44 23.46
N LYS A 748 -9.21 36.52 22.13
CA LYS A 748 -8.04 35.97 21.42
C LYS A 748 -6.74 36.60 21.88
N GLN A 749 -6.71 37.93 22.04
CA GLN A 749 -5.53 38.64 22.54
C GLN A 749 -5.15 38.22 23.96
N ARG A 750 -6.13 38.13 24.87
CA ARG A 750 -5.88 37.70 26.26
C ARG A 750 -5.40 36.26 26.36
N ILE A 751 -5.93 35.33 25.55
CA ILE A 751 -5.46 33.94 25.51
C ILE A 751 -4.01 33.87 25.01
N GLN A 752 -3.65 34.65 23.99
CA GLN A 752 -2.28 34.69 23.49
C GLN A 752 -1.30 35.33 24.48
N LEU A 753 -1.75 36.34 25.22
CA LEU A 753 -0.98 36.93 26.30
C LEU A 753 -0.79 35.92 27.45
N ALA A 754 -1.85 35.20 27.84
CA ALA A 754 -1.77 34.11 28.81
C ALA A 754 -0.79 33.02 28.38
N ARG A 755 -0.79 32.62 27.11
CA ARG A 755 0.20 31.69 26.54
C ARG A 755 1.63 32.20 26.71
N ALA A 756 1.87 33.47 26.41
CA ALA A 756 3.20 34.07 26.52
C ALA A 756 3.67 34.08 27.99
N ILE A 757 2.83 34.52 28.92
CA ILE A 757 3.14 34.61 30.35
C ILE A 757 3.33 33.22 30.96
N TYR A 758 2.45 32.26 30.64
CA TYR A 758 2.55 30.90 31.14
C TYR A 758 3.88 30.23 30.76
N ASN A 759 4.38 30.52 29.55
CA ASN A 759 5.66 30.00 29.08
C ASN A 759 6.87 30.51 29.89
N ASN A 760 6.73 31.58 30.68
CA ASN A 760 7.77 32.12 31.56
C ASN A 760 9.12 32.35 30.86
N ALA A 761 9.14 33.18 29.81
CA ALA A 761 10.34 33.49 29.05
C ALA A 761 11.18 34.63 29.68
N ASP A 762 12.45 34.74 29.29
CA ASP A 762 13.34 35.83 29.74
C ASP A 762 12.98 37.18 29.10
N ILE A 763 12.54 37.17 27.84
CA ILE A 763 12.27 38.36 27.03
C ILE A 763 10.86 38.26 26.45
N TYR A 764 10.05 39.30 26.69
CA TYR A 764 8.69 39.41 26.17
C TYR A 764 8.62 40.49 25.08
N LEU A 765 8.23 40.09 23.88
CA LEU A 765 8.01 40.95 22.72
C LEU A 765 6.50 41.03 22.48
N LEU A 766 5.90 42.17 22.79
CA LEU A 766 4.45 42.36 22.72
C LEU A 766 4.10 43.38 21.62
N ASP A 767 3.47 42.92 20.54
CA ASP A 767 3.07 43.76 19.42
C ASP A 767 1.60 44.17 19.56
N ASP A 768 1.37 45.34 20.12
CA ASP A 768 0.04 45.93 20.35
C ASP A 768 -0.98 44.98 21.04
N PRO A 769 -0.63 44.40 22.21
CA PRO A 769 -1.44 43.36 22.87
C PRO A 769 -2.77 43.86 23.45
N PHE A 770 -3.01 45.18 23.44
CA PHE A 770 -4.15 45.81 24.12
C PHE A 770 -5.15 46.50 23.18
N SER A 771 -5.04 46.27 21.87
CA SER A 771 -5.83 46.97 20.85
C SER A 771 -7.31 46.57 20.82
N ALA A 772 -7.64 45.31 21.11
CA ALA A 772 -9.02 44.79 21.05
C ALA A 772 -9.69 44.63 22.44
N VAL A 773 -9.05 45.12 23.51
CA VAL A 773 -9.58 45.09 24.88
C VAL A 773 -10.09 46.47 25.32
N ASP A 774 -11.13 46.47 26.15
CA ASP A 774 -11.69 47.69 26.72
C ASP A 774 -10.72 48.36 27.71
N ALA A 775 -10.98 49.63 28.01
CA ALA A 775 -10.07 50.44 28.83
C ALA A 775 -9.94 49.94 30.28
N HIS A 776 -10.96 49.29 30.84
CA HIS A 776 -10.90 48.76 32.21
C HIS A 776 -10.02 47.50 32.24
N THR A 777 -10.28 46.56 31.34
CA THR A 777 -9.45 45.35 31.16
C THR A 777 -8.00 45.71 30.85
N ARG A 778 -7.76 46.70 29.97
CA ARG A 778 -6.41 47.18 29.66
C ARG A 778 -5.65 47.67 30.90
N ARG A 779 -6.32 48.41 31.80
CA ARG A 779 -5.70 48.90 33.04
C ARG A 779 -5.37 47.77 34.00
N HIS A 780 -6.20 46.73 34.04
CA HIS A 780 -5.91 45.51 34.82
C HIS A 780 -4.66 44.81 34.30
N LEU A 781 -4.65 44.49 33.01
CA LEU A 781 -3.54 43.79 32.33
C LEU A 781 -2.19 44.52 32.39
N PHE A 782 -2.19 45.84 32.54
CA PHE A 782 -0.95 46.62 32.63
C PHE A 782 -0.42 46.73 34.07
N LYS A 783 -1.29 46.58 35.08
CA LYS A 783 -0.93 46.74 36.50
C LYS A 783 -0.46 45.44 37.14
N VAL A 784 -1.14 44.35 36.80
CA VAL A 784 -0.78 42.97 37.18
C VAL A 784 0.36 42.53 36.28
#